data_AF-A0A328D6Q1-F1
#
_entry.id   AF-A0A328D6Q1-F1
#
_cell.length_a   1.000
_cell.length_b   1.000
_cell.length_c   1.000
_cell.angle_alpha   90.00
_cell.angle_beta   90.00
_cell.angle_gamma   90.00
#
_symmetry.space_group_name_H-M   'P 1'
#
loop_
_entity.id
_entity.type
_entity.pdbx_description
1 polymer ?
#
loop_
_entity_poly.entity_id
_entity_poly.type
_entity_poly.pdbx_seq_one_letter_code
_entity_poly.pdbx_strand_id
1 'polypeptide(L)'
;MRIIPCVQNVVKFKFMQRGNAGELLEMTMPKKQGSRSMLHFLPFFEIHLVGIKIELLTCNIRSTSYYVERLIIMSKSKDFDLEKEKSILDEQGLRIAENQENSQKNRRKLAESTRDFKKAPNEEKLSLFNSLLKGYQEEVDKLTKRAKFGENAFLNIYQKLYEAPDPFPVIASISEKDSKLSELESENRKMKVELEEYCMEATHLKNQQATIRRLVDRCRQLEQQMEEKVNEIVEIKQRSLAEENQKTLEVLKEREQVLQDQLRQAQDSVSTMQKLHELAQSQLFEVRAQSEEEKAAKQSEFNLLMDEVERAQARLMSLEREKGLLRSQLQSANEDNDERKSEKLDANSILENSMSAKDKLISELNAELHNLENTLSNEREQHLNEMKKLHALLHEKDVSLEETKKELQTRPTLKLVDDLRKKVKILQAVGYNSIEAEDWEAATSGEEMSKLESLLLDKNRKMEHELTQLKVKLSEKTSLLESDQAKISDLTAKVNEQQQLIQKLEDDILKGYSSKDKKSKIFEEWDLSESGGTEQSETEEQKRAQSDQDQSSMLKVICSQRDRFRTRLRETEEEIRQLKEQIGILTTELEKSKADNVKLYEKIRFVQDYNSERIISRGSKKHAEDLESGFSSDVESKYKKMYEDDINPFVAFSRKERDQRYKELGLRDKITLSSGRFLLGNKYARSFAFFYTIGLHILVFTCLYRMSALSNLSNVSEDKIMDLPHPE
;
A
#
# COMPACT_ATOMS: atom_id res chain seq x y z
N MET A 1 54.48 12.54 27.10
CA MET A 1 55.94 12.40 26.89
C MET A 1 56.40 11.06 27.44
N ARG A 2 56.52 10.04 26.60
CA ARG A 2 57.48 8.92 26.63
C ARG A 2 57.09 7.96 25.50
N ILE A 3 57.85 8.10 24.42
CA ILE A 3 57.82 7.32 23.19
C ILE A 3 58.47 5.98 23.51
N ILE A 4 57.83 4.86 23.17
CA ILE A 4 58.45 3.53 23.14
C ILE A 4 58.41 3.07 21.68
N PRO A 5 59.54 2.69 21.06
CA PRO A 5 59.64 2.52 19.62
C PRO A 5 59.17 1.15 19.13
N CYS A 6 58.52 1.15 17.96
CA CYS A 6 58.24 -0.02 17.14
C CYS A 6 59.51 -0.82 16.86
N VAL A 7 59.53 -2.10 17.26
CA VAL A 7 60.41 -3.11 16.69
C VAL A 7 59.62 -3.86 15.62
N GLN A 8 59.92 -3.57 14.35
CA GLN A 8 59.54 -4.41 13.21
C GLN A 8 60.28 -5.74 13.29
N ASN A 9 59.64 -6.78 13.83
CA ASN A 9 60.11 -8.15 13.61
C ASN A 9 59.37 -8.74 12.41
N VAL A 10 60.06 -8.73 11.26
CA VAL A 10 59.71 -9.52 10.09
C VAL A 10 59.99 -10.98 10.42
N VAL A 11 58.98 -11.72 10.86
CA VAL A 11 59.08 -13.18 11.01
C VAL A 11 58.71 -13.82 9.66
N LYS A 12 59.75 -14.15 8.89
CA LYS A 12 59.63 -14.97 7.67
C LYS A 12 59.44 -16.44 8.07
N PHE A 13 58.20 -16.91 8.16
CA PHE A 13 57.93 -18.35 8.26
C PHE A 13 57.94 -18.97 6.87
N LYS A 14 58.95 -19.80 6.59
CA LYS A 14 59.07 -20.61 5.38
C LYS A 14 58.48 -22.00 5.68
N PHE A 15 57.21 -22.21 5.35
CA PHE A 15 56.63 -23.57 5.36
C PHE A 15 56.86 -24.23 4.01
N MET A 16 57.59 -25.35 4.03
CA MET A 16 57.89 -26.18 2.87
C MET A 16 56.78 -27.22 2.76
N GLN A 17 55.76 -26.98 1.92
CA GLN A 17 54.80 -28.00 1.49
C GLN A 17 55.31 -28.67 0.21
N ARG A 18 55.36 -30.01 0.21
CA ARG A 18 55.60 -30.85 -0.97
C ARG A 18 54.25 -31.24 -1.59
N GLY A 19 54.02 -30.81 -2.85
CA GLY A 19 53.06 -31.28 -3.88
C GLY A 19 51.55 -31.16 -3.55
N ASN A 20 50.64 -30.67 -4.38
CA ASN A 20 50.54 -30.57 -5.84
C ASN A 20 49.67 -29.36 -6.24
N ALA A 21 50.05 -28.67 -7.33
CA ALA A 21 49.31 -27.69 -8.14
C ALA A 21 48.61 -26.52 -7.40
N GLY A 22 48.93 -25.23 -7.57
CA GLY A 22 49.46 -24.54 -8.73
C GLY A 22 48.47 -23.46 -9.19
N GLU A 23 48.18 -22.45 -8.36
CA GLU A 23 47.64 -21.15 -8.81
C GLU A 23 48.15 -20.04 -7.87
N LEU A 24 49.04 -19.20 -8.41
CA LEU A 24 49.72 -18.12 -7.70
C LEU A 24 48.84 -16.87 -7.79
N LEU A 25 48.06 -16.56 -6.75
CA LEU A 25 47.30 -15.31 -6.67
C LEU A 25 48.24 -14.17 -6.23
N GLU A 26 48.92 -13.57 -7.20
CA GLU A 26 49.74 -12.36 -7.01
C GLU A 26 48.83 -11.13 -6.92
N MET A 27 48.34 -10.82 -5.70
CA MET A 27 47.63 -9.57 -5.43
C MET A 27 48.62 -8.43 -5.24
N THR A 28 48.83 -7.64 -6.30
CA THR A 28 49.53 -6.35 -6.25
C THR A 28 48.66 -5.32 -5.53
N MET A 29 49.08 -4.89 -4.33
CA MET A 29 48.43 -3.81 -3.57
C MET A 29 48.87 -2.43 -4.10
N PRO A 30 47.93 -1.48 -4.36
CA PRO A 30 48.29 -0.15 -4.82
C PRO A 30 48.90 0.67 -3.67
N LYS A 31 50.02 1.34 -3.97
CA LYS A 31 50.63 2.33 -3.07
C LYS A 31 49.72 3.55 -2.97
N LYS A 32 49.50 3.99 -1.73
CA LYS A 32 48.79 5.21 -1.29
C LYS A 32 47.26 5.11 -1.24
N GLN A 33 46.73 4.76 -0.06
CA GLN A 33 45.63 5.48 0.56
C GLN A 33 45.59 5.15 2.07
N GLY A 34 45.22 6.14 2.87
CA GLY A 34 45.62 6.30 4.27
C GLY A 34 45.18 5.22 5.26
N SER A 35 45.79 5.29 6.44
CA SER A 35 45.72 4.38 7.60
C SER A 35 44.31 4.03 8.13
N ARG A 36 43.24 4.52 7.51
CA ARG A 36 41.84 4.19 7.84
C ARG A 36 41.33 2.93 7.13
N SER A 37 41.88 2.55 5.97
CA SER A 37 41.44 1.33 5.26
C SER A 37 42.02 0.04 5.86
N MET A 38 43.19 0.09 6.50
CA MET A 38 43.77 -1.07 7.20
C MET A 38 42.95 -1.52 8.42
N LEU A 39 42.29 -0.59 9.11
CA LEU A 39 41.43 -0.89 10.27
C LEU A 39 40.18 -1.69 9.92
N HIS A 40 39.70 -1.61 8.68
CA HIS A 40 38.55 -2.41 8.22
C HIS A 40 38.93 -3.84 7.78
N PHE A 41 40.19 -4.09 7.44
CA PHE A 41 40.68 -5.41 7.01
C PHE A 41 41.27 -6.25 8.14
N LEU A 42 41.75 -5.61 9.21
CA LEU A 42 42.25 -6.26 10.43
C LEU A 42 41.30 -7.31 11.03
N PRO A 43 39.99 -7.05 11.22
CA PRO A 43 39.09 -8.06 11.79
C PRO A 43 38.86 -9.24 10.83
N PHE A 44 38.84 -9.01 9.52
CA PHE A 44 38.73 -10.09 8.53
C PHE A 44 39.97 -11.00 8.55
N PHE A 45 41.15 -10.40 8.69
CA PHE A 45 42.42 -11.14 8.76
C PHE A 45 42.55 -11.91 10.07
N GLU A 46 42.14 -11.33 11.21
CA GLU A 46 42.09 -12.03 12.49
C GLU A 46 41.11 -13.20 12.49
N ILE A 47 39.91 -13.04 11.93
CA ILE A 47 38.91 -14.13 11.84
C ILE A 47 39.45 -15.27 10.97
N HIS A 48 40.09 -14.96 9.83
CA HIS A 48 40.66 -15.98 8.95
C HIS A 48 41.87 -16.70 9.58
N LEU A 49 42.72 -15.98 10.32
CA LEU A 49 43.83 -16.57 11.07
C LEU A 49 43.35 -17.42 12.24
N VAL A 50 42.28 -17.00 12.94
CA VAL A 50 41.64 -17.77 14.00
C VAL A 50 40.99 -19.03 13.44
N GLY A 51 40.31 -18.94 12.30
CA GLY A 51 39.75 -20.10 11.58
C GLY A 51 40.82 -21.12 11.19
N ILE A 52 41.92 -20.67 10.58
CA ILE A 52 43.05 -21.53 10.20
C ILE A 52 43.73 -22.14 11.45
N LYS A 53 43.89 -21.37 12.54
CA LYS A 53 44.42 -21.88 13.81
C LYS A 53 43.52 -22.94 14.43
N ILE A 54 42.21 -22.74 14.38
CA ILE A 54 41.23 -23.69 14.90
C ILE A 54 41.23 -24.95 14.05
N GLU A 55 41.27 -24.86 12.72
CA GLU A 55 41.36 -26.04 11.85
C GLU A 55 42.67 -26.82 12.06
N LEU A 56 43.81 -26.11 12.19
CA LEU A 56 45.10 -26.74 12.52
C LEU A 56 45.11 -27.37 13.91
N LEU A 57 44.52 -26.72 14.92
CA LEU A 57 44.37 -27.32 16.26
C LEU A 57 43.47 -28.54 16.22
N THR A 58 42.33 -28.46 15.53
CA THR A 58 41.36 -29.55 15.44
C THR A 58 41.94 -30.75 14.68
N CYS A 59 42.68 -30.50 13.59
CA CYS A 59 43.38 -31.55 12.84
C CYS A 59 44.53 -32.16 13.66
N ASN A 60 45.28 -31.36 14.42
CA ASN A 60 46.34 -31.82 15.30
C ASN A 60 45.79 -32.64 16.48
N ILE A 61 44.69 -32.20 17.12
CA ILE A 61 44.01 -32.92 18.20
C ILE A 61 43.45 -34.25 17.68
N ARG A 62 42.80 -34.27 16.51
CA ARG A 62 42.26 -35.49 15.89
C ARG A 62 43.36 -36.50 15.54
N SER A 63 44.50 -36.02 15.03
CA SER A 63 45.68 -36.84 14.79
C SER A 63 46.27 -37.37 16.10
N THR A 64 46.53 -36.51 17.09
CA THR A 64 47.11 -36.94 18.38
C THR A 64 46.22 -37.88 19.18
N SER A 65 44.89 -37.72 19.18
CA SER A 65 43.96 -38.61 19.89
C SER A 65 43.95 -40.02 19.29
N TYR A 66 43.85 -40.13 17.97
CA TYR A 66 43.89 -41.42 17.27
C TYR A 66 45.24 -42.14 17.45
N TYR A 67 46.35 -41.41 17.45
CA TYR A 67 47.68 -41.99 17.64
C TYR A 67 47.91 -42.44 19.09
N VAL A 68 47.46 -41.68 20.08
CA VAL A 68 47.61 -42.04 21.51
C VAL A 68 46.75 -43.25 21.88
N GLU A 69 45.52 -43.36 21.36
CA GLU A 69 44.63 -44.49 21.68
C GLU A 69 45.02 -45.78 20.96
N ARG A 70 45.48 -45.69 19.70
CA ARG A 70 46.10 -46.84 19.02
C ARG A 70 47.36 -47.30 19.76
N LEU A 71 48.15 -46.38 20.32
CA LEU A 71 49.30 -46.71 21.15
C LEU A 71 48.91 -47.37 22.48
N ILE A 72 47.78 -47.02 23.10
CA ILE A 72 47.31 -47.65 24.34
C ILE A 72 46.82 -49.09 24.08
N ILE A 73 46.02 -49.31 23.05
CA ILE A 73 45.59 -50.66 22.63
C ILE A 73 46.81 -51.49 22.23
N MET A 74 47.71 -50.93 21.41
CA MET A 74 48.98 -51.58 21.06
C MET A 74 49.89 -51.81 22.27
N SER A 75 49.83 -50.98 23.32
CA SER A 75 50.67 -51.17 24.53
C SER A 75 50.19 -52.32 25.40
N LYS A 76 48.87 -52.52 25.53
CA LYS A 76 48.31 -53.64 26.32
C LYS A 76 48.21 -54.94 25.53
N SER A 77 47.94 -54.88 24.23
CA SER A 77 48.09 -56.04 23.34
C SER A 77 49.56 -56.39 23.06
N LYS A 78 50.52 -55.56 23.45
CA LYS A 78 51.96 -55.90 23.40
C LYS A 78 52.39 -56.83 24.53
N ASP A 79 51.66 -56.89 25.63
CA ASP A 79 51.99 -57.79 26.74
C ASP A 79 51.71 -59.26 26.37
N PHE A 80 50.71 -59.49 25.51
CA PHE A 80 50.45 -60.76 24.83
C PHE A 80 50.85 -60.61 23.36
N ASP A 81 52.16 -60.72 23.07
CA ASP A 81 52.73 -60.64 21.72
C ASP A 81 52.19 -61.78 20.82
N LEU A 82 50.99 -61.56 20.29
CA LEU A 82 50.20 -62.56 19.56
C LEU A 82 50.94 -63.09 18.34
N GLU A 83 51.74 -62.25 17.68
CA GLU A 83 52.48 -62.64 16.48
C GLU A 83 53.62 -63.60 16.86
N LYS A 84 54.32 -63.32 17.95
CA LYS A 84 55.34 -64.22 18.49
C LYS A 84 54.76 -65.52 19.00
N GLU A 85 53.65 -65.48 19.73
CA GLU A 85 52.97 -66.69 20.22
C GLU A 85 52.44 -67.56 19.08
N LYS A 86 51.88 -66.94 18.04
CA LYS A 86 51.45 -67.65 16.83
C LYS A 86 52.61 -68.38 16.16
N SER A 87 53.77 -67.74 16.02
CA SER A 87 54.96 -68.40 15.48
C SER A 87 55.43 -69.60 16.32
N ILE A 88 55.35 -69.50 17.65
CA ILE A 88 55.71 -70.60 18.57
C ILE A 88 54.70 -71.76 18.44
N LEU A 89 53.42 -71.44 18.33
CA LEU A 89 52.34 -72.42 18.14
C LEU A 89 52.48 -73.17 16.82
N ASP A 90 52.82 -72.47 15.74
CA ASP A 90 53.05 -73.07 14.43
C ASP A 90 54.23 -74.06 14.49
N GLU A 91 55.34 -73.68 15.14
CA GLU A 91 56.48 -74.57 15.34
C GLU A 91 56.12 -75.81 16.19
N GLN A 92 55.38 -75.62 17.28
CA GLN A 92 54.91 -76.71 18.13
C GLN A 92 53.97 -77.65 17.37
N GLY A 93 53.05 -77.11 16.58
CA GLY A 93 52.13 -77.87 15.74
C GLY A 93 52.85 -78.75 14.73
N LEU A 94 53.86 -78.21 14.04
CA LEU A 94 54.71 -78.96 13.12
C LEU A 94 55.44 -80.11 13.82
N ARG A 95 56.01 -79.87 15.00
CA ARG A 95 56.69 -80.91 15.79
C ARG A 95 55.73 -82.00 16.29
N ILE A 96 54.49 -81.66 16.62
CA ILE A 96 53.47 -82.66 17.00
C ILE A 96 53.16 -83.56 15.81
N ALA A 97 52.96 -83.00 14.62
CA ALA A 97 52.70 -83.75 13.39
C ALA A 97 53.87 -84.70 13.05
N GLU A 98 55.11 -84.21 13.13
CA GLU A 98 56.31 -85.03 12.89
C GLU A 98 56.43 -86.18 13.92
N ASN A 99 56.19 -85.89 15.20
CA ASN A 99 56.19 -86.92 16.26
C ASN A 99 55.09 -87.96 16.07
N GLN A 100 53.93 -87.56 15.53
CA GLN A 100 52.84 -88.48 15.20
C GLN A 100 53.25 -89.41 14.05
N GLU A 101 53.83 -88.88 12.98
CA GLU A 101 54.31 -89.66 11.84
C GLU A 101 55.43 -90.63 12.25
N ASN A 102 56.39 -90.16 13.03
CA ASN A 102 57.51 -90.97 13.52
C ASN A 102 57.04 -92.14 14.41
N SER A 103 56.06 -91.92 15.28
CA SER A 103 55.48 -93.00 16.09
C SER A 103 54.72 -94.02 15.23
N GLN A 104 54.02 -93.58 14.17
CA GLN A 104 53.39 -94.52 13.24
C GLN A 104 54.43 -95.38 12.50
N LYS A 105 55.53 -94.77 12.04
CA LYS A 105 56.65 -95.49 11.38
C LYS A 105 57.31 -96.49 12.34
N ASN A 106 57.64 -96.07 13.56
CA ASN A 106 58.27 -96.95 14.55
C ASN A 106 57.35 -98.10 14.96
N ARG A 107 56.04 -97.85 15.11
CA ARG A 107 55.05 -98.90 15.39
C ARG A 107 55.00 -99.96 14.28
N ARG A 108 55.04 -99.55 13.02
CA ARG A 108 55.11 -100.48 11.87
C ARG A 108 56.40 -101.31 11.91
N LYS A 109 57.55 -100.67 12.14
CA LYS A 109 58.85 -101.36 12.28
C LYS A 109 58.84 -102.37 13.42
N LEU A 110 58.30 -102.02 14.59
CA LEU A 110 58.19 -102.94 15.71
C LEU A 110 57.25 -104.11 15.42
N ALA A 111 56.14 -103.88 14.72
CA ALA A 111 55.25 -104.96 14.30
C ALA A 111 55.95 -105.94 13.34
N GLU A 112 56.76 -105.43 12.41
CA GLU A 112 57.58 -106.24 11.51
C GLU A 112 58.66 -107.02 12.27
N SER A 113 59.45 -106.36 13.12
CA SER A 113 60.47 -107.03 13.94
C SER A 113 59.86 -108.09 14.89
N THR A 114 58.66 -107.84 15.42
CA THR A 114 57.93 -108.82 16.25
C THR A 114 57.49 -110.03 15.42
N ARG A 115 57.01 -109.79 14.20
CA ARG A 115 56.63 -110.85 13.26
C ARG A 115 57.83 -111.69 12.84
N ASP A 116 58.97 -111.05 12.57
CA ASP A 116 60.19 -111.72 12.13
C ASP A 116 60.83 -112.51 13.27
N PHE A 117 60.83 -111.97 14.50
CA PHE A 117 61.18 -112.71 15.71
C PHE A 117 60.32 -113.98 15.91
N LYS A 118 59.00 -113.89 15.63
CA LYS A 118 58.08 -115.04 15.74
C LYS A 118 58.41 -116.15 14.72
N LYS A 119 58.97 -115.80 13.55
CA LYS A 119 59.30 -116.71 12.46
C LYS A 119 60.72 -117.31 12.52
N ALA A 120 61.63 -116.70 13.29
CA ALA A 120 63.02 -117.14 13.39
C ALA A 120 63.17 -118.55 14.03
N PRO A 121 64.22 -119.32 13.71
CA PRO A 121 64.54 -120.59 14.38
C PRO A 121 64.97 -120.36 15.85
N ASN A 122 64.86 -121.38 16.70
CA ASN A 122 65.05 -121.23 18.16
C ASN A 122 66.46 -120.77 18.57
N GLU A 123 67.49 -121.04 17.76
CA GLU A 123 68.87 -120.60 17.97
C GLU A 123 69.05 -119.08 17.71
N GLU A 124 68.29 -118.50 16.77
CA GLU A 124 68.34 -117.07 16.41
C GLU A 124 67.37 -116.20 17.22
N LYS A 125 66.36 -116.79 17.87
CA LYS A 125 65.44 -116.03 18.73
C LYS A 125 66.16 -115.34 19.88
N LEU A 126 67.13 -116.00 20.52
CA LEU A 126 67.86 -115.39 21.64
C LEU A 126 68.67 -114.15 21.21
N SER A 127 69.19 -114.12 19.97
CA SER A 127 69.92 -112.95 19.45
C SER A 127 68.98 -111.80 19.07
N LEU A 128 67.80 -112.10 18.50
CA LEU A 128 66.79 -111.10 18.11
C LEU A 128 66.00 -110.52 19.30
N PHE A 129 65.84 -111.28 20.40
CA PHE A 129 65.04 -110.86 21.56
C PHE A 129 65.54 -109.55 22.18
N ASN A 130 66.85 -109.42 22.37
CA ASN A 130 67.45 -108.23 22.97
C ASN A 130 67.24 -106.98 22.09
N SER A 131 67.31 -107.14 20.76
CA SER A 131 67.04 -106.06 19.81
C SER A 131 65.56 -105.65 19.84
N LEU A 132 64.64 -106.63 19.89
CA LEU A 132 63.21 -106.39 19.94
C LEU A 132 62.77 -105.70 21.25
N LEU A 133 63.26 -106.19 22.39
CA LEU A 133 62.97 -105.61 23.70
C LEU A 133 63.47 -104.16 23.77
N LYS A 134 64.68 -103.91 23.28
CA LYS A 134 65.24 -102.55 23.20
C LYS A 134 64.41 -101.65 22.28
N GLY A 135 63.93 -102.18 21.15
CA GLY A 135 63.03 -101.44 20.25
C GLY A 135 61.71 -101.05 20.92
N TYR A 136 61.09 -101.95 21.69
CA TYR A 136 59.87 -101.64 22.45
C TYR A 136 60.14 -100.60 23.55
N GLN A 137 61.25 -100.72 24.28
CA GLN A 137 61.65 -99.75 25.30
C GLN A 137 61.85 -98.36 24.68
N GLU A 138 62.57 -98.27 23.57
CA GLU A 138 62.81 -97.01 22.86
C GLU A 138 61.51 -96.36 22.36
N GLU A 139 60.52 -97.13 21.90
CA GLU A 139 59.23 -96.57 21.49
C GLU A 139 58.39 -96.12 22.68
N VAL A 140 58.39 -96.85 23.81
CA VAL A 140 57.72 -96.40 25.04
C VAL A 140 58.33 -95.08 25.52
N ASP A 141 59.66 -94.96 25.54
CA ASP A 141 60.34 -93.71 25.92
C ASP A 141 60.01 -92.56 24.96
N LYS A 142 59.94 -92.82 23.66
CA LYS A 142 59.53 -91.82 22.64
C LYS A 142 58.07 -91.40 22.81
N LEU A 143 57.17 -92.33 23.11
CA LEU A 143 55.76 -92.04 23.39
C LEU A 143 55.59 -91.18 24.64
N THR A 144 56.31 -91.48 25.72
CA THR A 144 56.31 -90.66 26.94
C THR A 144 56.86 -89.26 26.68
N LYS A 145 57.94 -89.12 25.89
CA LYS A 145 58.47 -87.81 25.48
C LYS A 145 57.46 -87.01 24.66
N ARG A 146 56.75 -87.66 23.72
CA ARG A 146 55.69 -87.02 22.93
C ARG A 146 54.53 -86.52 23.81
N ALA A 147 54.07 -87.35 24.74
CA ALA A 147 52.98 -86.99 25.66
C ALA A 147 53.37 -85.76 26.49
N LYS A 148 54.56 -85.77 27.11
CA LYS A 148 55.08 -84.63 27.87
C LYS A 148 55.23 -83.38 27.01
N PHE A 149 55.66 -83.51 25.75
CA PHE A 149 55.76 -82.36 24.85
C PHE A 149 54.38 -81.73 24.56
N GLY A 150 53.37 -82.55 24.25
CA GLY A 150 52.00 -82.08 24.00
C GLY A 150 51.36 -81.43 25.23
N GLU A 151 51.51 -82.05 26.41
CA GLU A 151 51.01 -81.51 27.69
C GLU A 151 51.65 -80.16 28.03
N ASN A 152 52.98 -80.04 27.88
CA ASN A 152 53.68 -78.78 28.13
C ASN A 152 53.31 -77.68 27.13
N ALA A 153 53.14 -78.02 25.84
CA ALA A 153 52.67 -77.08 24.82
C ALA A 153 51.28 -76.53 25.17
N PHE A 154 50.34 -77.41 25.55
CA PHE A 154 48.99 -77.02 25.95
C PHE A 154 48.98 -76.11 27.19
N LEU A 155 49.70 -76.50 28.26
CA LEU A 155 49.72 -75.74 29.51
C LEU A 155 50.33 -74.34 29.34
N ASN A 156 51.35 -74.22 28.47
CA ASN A 156 51.99 -72.94 28.16
C ASN A 156 50.98 -71.95 27.55
N ILE A 157 50.18 -72.40 26.58
CA ILE A 157 49.14 -71.57 25.94
C ILE A 157 48.05 -71.22 26.93
N TYR A 158 47.57 -72.20 27.70
CA TYR A 158 46.51 -72.00 28.68
C TYR A 158 46.89 -70.94 29.72
N GLN A 159 48.12 -71.00 30.25
CA GLN A 159 48.60 -70.01 31.20
C GLN A 159 48.61 -68.59 30.61
N LYS A 160 49.15 -68.42 29.39
CA LYS A 160 49.23 -67.11 28.74
C LYS A 160 47.84 -66.55 28.42
N LEU A 161 46.89 -67.38 28.00
CA LEU A 161 45.51 -66.96 27.76
C LEU A 161 44.77 -66.60 29.05
N TYR A 162 45.09 -67.29 30.16
CA TYR A 162 44.49 -67.00 31.47
C TYR A 162 45.03 -65.69 32.07
N GLU A 163 46.31 -65.38 31.86
CA GLU A 163 46.94 -64.15 32.33
C GLU A 163 46.62 -62.92 31.45
N ALA A 164 46.02 -63.12 30.27
CA ALA A 164 45.70 -62.04 29.36
C ALA A 164 44.56 -61.14 29.90
N PRO A 165 44.73 -59.81 29.93
CA PRO A 165 43.71 -58.89 30.41
C PRO A 165 42.49 -58.82 29.49
N ASP A 166 41.29 -58.68 30.07
CA ASP A 166 40.02 -58.58 29.33
C ASP A 166 40.00 -57.33 28.40
N PRO A 167 39.79 -57.49 27.08
CA PRO A 167 39.72 -56.38 26.14
C PRO A 167 38.41 -55.58 26.18
N PHE A 168 37.32 -56.12 26.73
CA PHE A 168 36.00 -55.49 26.67
C PHE A 168 35.92 -54.09 27.31
N PRO A 169 36.46 -53.85 28.53
CA PRO A 169 36.36 -52.54 29.17
C PRO A 169 37.04 -51.41 28.38
N VAL A 170 38.14 -51.73 27.69
CA VAL A 170 38.87 -50.74 26.87
C VAL A 170 38.05 -50.38 25.65
N ILE A 171 37.50 -51.38 24.94
CA ILE A 171 36.66 -51.19 23.76
C ILE A 171 35.37 -50.43 24.10
N ALA A 172 34.72 -50.77 25.21
CA ALA A 172 33.54 -50.07 25.69
C ALA A 172 33.82 -48.58 25.96
N SER A 173 34.95 -48.26 26.61
CA SER A 173 35.32 -46.86 26.88
C SER A 173 35.60 -46.05 25.62
N ILE A 174 36.15 -46.69 24.57
CA ILE A 174 36.41 -46.06 23.28
C ILE A 174 35.09 -45.78 22.57
N SER A 175 34.19 -46.77 22.53
CA SER A 175 32.86 -46.60 21.91
C SER A 175 32.05 -45.46 22.54
N GLU A 176 32.11 -45.30 23.87
CA GLU A 176 31.42 -44.20 24.55
C GLU A 176 32.04 -42.83 24.21
N LYS A 177 33.37 -42.75 24.12
CA LYS A 177 34.07 -41.51 23.75
C LYS A 177 33.84 -41.14 22.29
N ASP A 178 33.80 -42.12 21.38
CA ASP A 178 33.48 -41.89 19.96
C ASP A 178 32.06 -41.35 19.79
N SER A 179 31.09 -41.86 20.57
CA SER A 179 29.73 -41.31 20.57
C SER A 179 29.72 -39.84 21.00
N LYS A 180 30.40 -39.51 22.11
CA LYS A 180 30.50 -38.12 22.60
C LYS A 180 31.21 -37.20 21.62
N LEU A 181 32.26 -37.69 20.95
CA LEU A 181 32.98 -36.93 19.93
C LEU A 181 32.10 -36.65 18.72
N SER A 182 31.31 -37.62 18.27
CA SER A 182 30.33 -37.45 17.20
C SER A 182 29.26 -36.41 17.55
N GLU A 183 28.74 -36.45 18.78
CA GLU A 183 27.78 -35.47 19.29
C GLU A 183 28.36 -34.05 19.27
N LEU A 184 29.57 -33.86 19.82
CA LEU A 184 30.26 -32.57 19.84
C LEU A 184 30.60 -32.07 18.43
N GLU A 185 30.99 -32.96 17.51
CA GLU A 185 31.21 -32.58 16.10
C GLU A 185 29.90 -32.10 15.43
N SER A 186 28.78 -32.75 15.74
CA SER A 186 27.47 -32.33 15.23
C SER A 186 27.05 -30.96 15.75
N GLU A 187 27.30 -30.69 17.05
CA GLU A 187 26.99 -29.41 17.68
C GLU A 187 27.89 -28.29 17.14
N ASN A 188 29.18 -28.57 16.95
CA ASN A 188 30.11 -27.62 16.35
C ASN A 188 29.71 -27.25 14.91
N ARG A 189 29.24 -28.24 14.11
CA ARG A 189 28.70 -27.97 12.77
C ARG A 189 27.45 -27.09 12.83
N LYS A 190 26.51 -27.36 13.75
CA LYS A 190 25.31 -26.53 13.94
C LYS A 190 25.66 -25.09 14.29
N MET A 191 26.54 -24.89 15.28
CA MET A 191 26.99 -23.56 15.68
C MET A 191 27.68 -22.81 14.54
N LYS A 192 28.44 -23.48 13.67
CA LYS A 192 29.03 -22.85 12.48
C LYS A 192 27.97 -22.38 11.49
N VAL A 193 26.95 -23.18 11.23
CA VAL A 193 25.83 -22.80 10.35
C VAL A 193 25.07 -21.61 10.94
N GLU A 194 24.74 -21.64 12.23
CA GLU A 194 24.09 -20.50 12.91
C GLU A 194 24.94 -19.22 12.81
N LEU A 195 26.26 -19.33 12.98
CA LEU A 195 27.17 -18.18 12.84
C LEU A 195 27.19 -17.63 11.41
N GLU A 196 27.18 -18.49 10.39
CA GLU A 196 27.08 -18.09 8.98
C GLU A 196 25.75 -17.40 8.68
N GLU A 197 24.63 -17.93 9.19
CA GLU A 197 23.30 -17.33 9.08
C GLU A 197 23.27 -15.93 9.71
N TYR A 198 23.80 -15.77 10.94
CA TYR A 198 23.91 -14.47 11.58
C TYR A 198 24.81 -13.49 10.81
N CYS A 199 25.89 -13.96 10.19
CA CYS A 199 26.74 -13.13 9.34
C CYS A 199 25.98 -12.67 8.09
N MET A 200 25.21 -13.55 7.46
CA MET A 200 24.36 -13.20 6.31
C MET A 200 23.30 -12.18 6.71
N GLU A 201 22.60 -12.38 7.83
CA GLU A 201 21.60 -11.44 8.33
C GLU A 201 22.22 -10.07 8.63
N ALA A 202 23.40 -10.02 9.25
CA ALA A 202 24.11 -8.76 9.50
C ALA A 202 24.44 -8.00 8.20
N THR A 203 24.84 -8.70 7.14
CA THR A 203 25.06 -8.07 5.83
C THR A 203 23.77 -7.56 5.20
N HIS A 204 22.68 -8.31 5.31
CA HIS A 204 21.36 -7.91 4.84
C HIS A 204 20.84 -6.67 5.59
N LEU A 205 20.95 -6.64 6.91
CA LEU A 205 20.60 -5.48 7.73
C LEU A 205 21.43 -4.24 7.37
N LYS A 206 22.72 -4.41 7.10
CA LYS A 206 23.58 -3.30 6.63
C LYS A 206 23.13 -2.75 5.26
N ASN A 207 22.70 -3.63 4.35
CA ASN A 207 22.15 -3.22 3.05
C ASN A 207 20.82 -2.49 3.22
N GLN A 208 19.93 -2.98 4.10
CA GLN A 208 18.69 -2.30 4.43
C GLN A 208 18.93 -0.92 5.05
N GLN A 209 19.92 -0.79 5.94
CA GLN A 209 20.29 0.49 6.53
C GLN A 209 20.78 1.50 5.47
N ALA A 210 21.48 1.04 4.42
CA ALA A 210 21.86 1.88 3.30
C ALA A 210 20.64 2.36 2.49
N THR A 211 19.66 1.50 2.27
CA THR A 211 18.39 1.86 1.60
C THR A 211 17.58 2.86 2.42
N ILE A 212 17.46 2.63 3.74
CA ILE A 212 16.77 3.56 4.65
C ILE A 212 17.42 4.95 4.60
N ARG A 213 18.75 5.05 4.62
CA ARG A 213 19.45 6.33 4.50
C ARG A 213 19.11 7.05 3.20
N ARG A 214 19.11 6.36 2.05
CA ARG A 214 18.72 6.95 0.76
C ARG A 214 17.28 7.44 0.74
N LEU A 215 16.36 6.69 1.35
CA LEU A 215 14.95 7.10 1.45
C LEU A 215 14.79 8.31 2.36
N VAL A 216 15.46 8.35 3.51
CA VAL A 216 15.48 9.51 4.41
C VAL A 216 16.03 10.75 3.71
N ASP A 217 17.14 10.62 2.98
CA ASP A 217 17.71 11.73 2.22
C ASP A 217 16.75 12.23 1.13
N ARG A 218 16.03 11.33 0.45
CA ARG A 218 15.01 11.70 -0.54
C ARG A 218 13.80 12.38 0.09
N CYS A 219 13.32 11.91 1.25
CA CYS A 219 12.24 12.57 1.99
C CYS A 219 12.66 13.99 2.39
N ARG A 220 13.86 14.14 2.94
CA ARG A 220 14.42 15.45 3.31
C ARG A 220 14.53 16.40 2.12
N GLN A 221 14.94 15.90 0.95
CA GLN A 221 14.99 16.72 -0.28
C GLN A 221 13.60 17.17 -0.74
N LEU A 222 12.59 16.28 -0.67
CA LEU A 222 11.21 16.64 -1.02
C LEU A 222 10.62 17.64 -0.03
N GLU A 223 10.91 17.49 1.26
CA GLU A 223 10.52 18.45 2.30
C GLU A 223 11.13 19.82 2.04
N GLN A 224 12.44 19.89 1.73
CA GLN A 224 13.11 21.14 1.37
C GLN A 224 12.52 21.79 0.11
N GLN A 225 12.26 21.02 -0.94
CA GLN A 225 11.62 21.53 -2.15
C GLN A 225 10.21 22.07 -1.89
N MET A 226 9.45 21.43 -1.00
CA MET A 226 8.12 21.90 -0.61
C MET A 226 8.21 23.18 0.22
N GLU A 227 9.16 23.25 1.16
CA GLU A 227 9.41 24.44 1.97
C GLU A 227 9.85 25.63 1.11
N GLU A 228 10.73 25.41 0.12
CA GLU A 228 11.13 26.42 -0.86
C GLU A 228 9.93 26.93 -1.68
N LYS A 229 9.08 26.02 -2.18
CA LYS A 229 7.86 26.41 -2.92
C LYS A 229 6.86 27.17 -2.05
N VAL A 230 6.69 26.75 -0.80
CA VAL A 230 5.81 27.46 0.15
C VAL A 230 6.36 28.86 0.41
N ASN A 231 7.66 28.99 0.64
CA ASN A 231 8.32 30.29 0.83
C ASN A 231 8.15 31.19 -0.40
N GLU A 232 8.33 30.66 -1.61
CA GLU A 232 8.12 31.41 -2.86
C GLU A 232 6.67 31.88 -3.00
N ILE A 233 5.69 31.01 -2.74
CA ILE A 233 4.26 31.36 -2.78
C ILE A 233 3.93 32.44 -1.74
N VAL A 234 4.44 32.30 -0.52
CA VAL A 234 4.23 33.29 0.56
C VAL A 234 4.84 34.63 0.16
N GLU A 235 6.04 34.65 -0.41
CA GLU A 235 6.69 35.88 -0.85
C GLU A 235 5.92 36.56 -1.99
N ILE A 236 5.41 35.79 -2.96
CA ILE A 236 4.54 36.30 -4.03
C ILE A 236 3.25 36.88 -3.45
N LYS A 237 2.59 36.17 -2.52
CA LYS A 237 1.33 36.63 -1.90
C LYS A 237 1.56 37.88 -1.05
N GLN A 238 2.70 37.96 -0.34
CA GLN A 238 3.10 39.14 0.43
C GLN A 238 3.37 40.34 -0.47
N ARG A 239 4.07 40.15 -1.61
CA ARG A 239 4.26 41.20 -2.61
C ARG A 239 2.94 41.66 -3.22
N SER A 240 2.07 40.74 -3.61
CA SER A 240 0.73 41.08 -4.15
C SER A 240 -0.11 41.87 -3.15
N LEU A 241 -0.12 41.46 -1.88
CA LEU A 241 -0.88 42.16 -0.83
C LEU A 241 -0.30 43.56 -0.58
N ALA A 242 1.03 43.70 -0.62
CA ALA A 242 1.68 45.00 -0.50
C ALA A 242 1.32 45.93 -1.67
N GLU A 243 1.29 45.42 -2.91
CA GLU A 243 0.86 46.17 -4.09
C GLU A 243 -0.62 46.57 -4.03
N GLU A 244 -1.51 45.69 -3.56
CA GLU A 244 -2.92 46.00 -3.38
C GLU A 244 -3.14 47.04 -2.29
N ASN A 245 -2.44 46.91 -1.16
CA ASN A 245 -2.46 47.90 -0.07
C ASN A 245 -1.92 49.25 -0.55
N GLN A 246 -0.88 49.27 -1.38
CA GLN A 246 -0.37 50.51 -1.96
C GLN A 246 -1.40 51.16 -2.89
N LYS A 247 -2.01 50.40 -3.81
CA LYS A 247 -3.03 50.92 -4.73
C LYS A 247 -4.26 51.46 -3.98
N THR A 248 -4.74 50.74 -2.97
CA THR A 248 -5.87 51.20 -2.14
C THR A 248 -5.52 52.49 -1.39
N LEU A 249 -4.31 52.60 -0.87
CA LEU A 249 -3.83 53.81 -0.20
C LEU A 249 -3.69 54.99 -1.17
N GLU A 250 -3.24 54.77 -2.40
CA GLU A 250 -3.20 55.78 -3.47
C GLU A 250 -4.60 56.29 -3.83
N VAL A 251 -5.57 55.38 -4.05
CA VAL A 251 -6.98 55.75 -4.33
C VAL A 251 -7.61 56.52 -3.16
N LEU A 252 -7.32 56.12 -1.92
CA LEU A 252 -7.81 56.83 -0.74
C LEU A 252 -7.21 58.24 -0.65
N LYS A 253 -5.91 58.41 -0.95
CA LYS A 253 -5.27 59.72 -1.01
C LYS A 253 -5.85 60.61 -2.10
N GLU A 254 -6.08 60.09 -3.30
CA GLU A 254 -6.71 60.83 -4.39
C GLU A 254 -8.13 61.28 -3.99
N ARG A 255 -8.91 60.38 -3.38
CA ARG A 255 -10.24 60.71 -2.86
C ARG A 255 -10.19 61.77 -1.77
N GLU A 256 -9.24 61.67 -0.83
CA GLU A 256 -9.05 62.67 0.21
C GLU A 256 -8.73 64.04 -0.40
N GLN A 257 -7.85 64.09 -1.40
CA GLN A 257 -7.49 65.32 -2.10
C GLN A 257 -8.71 65.96 -2.80
N VAL A 258 -9.52 65.17 -3.51
CA VAL A 258 -10.75 65.66 -4.14
C VAL A 258 -11.75 66.20 -3.11
N LEU A 259 -11.89 65.51 -1.97
CA LEU A 259 -12.76 65.99 -0.88
C LEU A 259 -12.23 67.28 -0.25
N GLN A 260 -10.91 67.41 -0.08
CA GLN A 260 -10.29 68.65 0.37
C GLN A 260 -10.52 69.80 -0.61
N ASP A 261 -10.41 69.57 -1.92
CA ASP A 261 -10.68 70.57 -2.94
C ASP A 261 -12.16 70.98 -2.97
N GLN A 262 -13.10 70.03 -2.85
CA GLN A 262 -14.53 70.32 -2.73
C GLN A 262 -14.85 71.13 -1.47
N LEU A 263 -14.23 70.77 -0.34
CA LEU A 263 -14.38 71.51 0.91
C LEU A 263 -13.87 72.95 0.76
N ARG A 264 -12.70 73.13 0.13
CA ARG A 264 -12.14 74.46 -0.14
C ARG A 264 -13.07 75.27 -1.04
N GLN A 265 -13.59 74.68 -2.10
CA GLN A 265 -14.54 75.34 -3.01
C GLN A 265 -15.84 75.74 -2.29
N ALA A 266 -16.38 74.86 -1.43
CA ALA A 266 -17.56 75.17 -0.63
C ALA A 266 -17.27 76.30 0.37
N GLN A 267 -16.14 76.27 1.06
CA GLN A 267 -15.70 77.34 1.97
C GLN A 267 -15.54 78.68 1.24
N ASP A 268 -14.93 78.69 0.05
CA ASP A 268 -14.79 79.88 -0.79
C ASP A 268 -16.16 80.42 -1.23
N SER A 269 -17.10 79.53 -1.59
CA SER A 269 -18.48 79.92 -1.96
C SER A 269 -19.27 80.50 -0.78
N VAL A 270 -19.07 79.97 0.43
CA VAL A 270 -19.69 80.50 1.66
C VAL A 270 -19.10 81.87 1.99
N SER A 271 -17.78 82.02 1.87
CA SER A 271 -17.07 83.30 2.07
C SER A 271 -17.56 84.37 1.07
N THR A 272 -17.76 84.03 -0.20
CA THR A 272 -18.31 84.97 -1.18
C THR A 272 -19.78 85.30 -0.90
N MET A 273 -20.61 84.32 -0.53
CA MET A 273 -21.99 84.56 -0.09
C MET A 273 -22.05 85.47 1.14
N GLN A 274 -21.18 85.27 2.14
CA GLN A 274 -21.08 86.13 3.32
C GLN A 274 -20.73 87.57 2.94
N LYS A 275 -19.71 87.77 2.09
CA LYS A 275 -19.34 89.11 1.61
C LYS A 275 -20.46 89.79 0.82
N LEU A 276 -21.16 89.05 -0.05
CA LEU A 276 -22.31 89.57 -0.78
C LEU A 276 -23.47 89.91 0.16
N HIS A 277 -23.69 89.09 1.19
CA HIS A 277 -24.71 89.35 2.20
C HIS A 277 -24.39 90.60 3.03
N GLU A 278 -23.15 90.76 3.48
CA GLU A 278 -22.68 91.98 4.18
C GLU A 278 -22.86 93.22 3.30
N LEU A 279 -22.52 93.14 2.02
CA LEU A 279 -22.68 94.24 1.06
C LEU A 279 -24.16 94.58 0.80
N ALA A 280 -25.02 93.57 0.64
CA ALA A 280 -26.46 93.78 0.51
C ALA A 280 -27.07 94.38 1.80
N GLN A 281 -26.60 93.92 2.97
CA GLN A 281 -27.04 94.44 4.26
C GLN A 281 -26.62 95.90 4.44
N SER A 282 -25.39 96.28 4.06
CA SER A 282 -24.95 97.68 4.11
C SER A 282 -25.74 98.57 3.16
N GLN A 283 -26.02 98.10 1.94
CA GLN A 283 -26.87 98.83 0.98
C GLN A 283 -28.30 99.03 1.51
N LEU A 284 -28.90 98.00 2.12
CA LEU A 284 -30.21 98.13 2.75
C LEU A 284 -30.20 99.15 3.89
N PHE A 285 -29.13 99.19 4.69
CA PHE A 285 -28.98 100.18 5.75
C PHE A 285 -28.84 101.60 5.20
N GLU A 286 -28.09 101.78 4.11
CA GLU A 286 -27.91 103.06 3.43
C GLU A 286 -29.23 103.56 2.79
N VAL A 287 -29.96 102.70 2.07
CA VAL A 287 -31.28 103.04 1.51
C VAL A 287 -32.28 103.37 2.62
N ARG A 288 -32.23 102.63 3.74
CA ARG A 288 -33.08 102.93 4.91
C ARG A 288 -32.74 104.29 5.50
N ALA A 289 -31.45 104.61 5.68
CA ALA A 289 -31.00 105.90 6.17
C ALA A 289 -31.43 107.04 5.24
N GLN A 290 -31.25 106.89 3.92
CA GLN A 290 -31.71 107.86 2.93
C GLN A 290 -33.23 108.04 2.95
N SER A 291 -34.00 106.94 3.10
CA SER A 291 -35.46 107.02 3.21
C SER A 291 -35.90 107.71 4.50
N GLU A 292 -35.22 107.46 5.63
CA GLU A 292 -35.48 108.14 6.91
C GLU A 292 -35.11 109.63 6.83
N GLU A 293 -34.02 109.98 6.15
CA GLU A 293 -33.62 111.37 5.86
C GLU A 293 -34.62 112.08 4.95
N GLU A 294 -35.06 111.44 3.85
CA GLU A 294 -36.07 112.00 2.95
C GLU A 294 -37.42 112.17 3.66
N LYS A 295 -37.83 111.21 4.49
CA LYS A 295 -39.03 111.35 5.34
C LYS A 295 -38.89 112.51 6.31
N ALA A 296 -37.74 112.67 6.95
CA ALA A 296 -37.48 113.80 7.87
C ALA A 296 -37.51 115.14 7.12
N ALA A 297 -36.90 115.22 5.93
CA ALA A 297 -36.93 116.41 5.07
C ALA A 297 -38.36 116.76 4.65
N LYS A 298 -39.12 115.79 4.13
CA LYS A 298 -40.54 115.99 3.78
C LYS A 298 -41.40 116.39 4.97
N GLN A 299 -41.14 115.83 6.16
CA GLN A 299 -41.83 116.23 7.38
C GLN A 299 -41.50 117.68 7.76
N SER A 300 -40.25 118.10 7.59
CA SER A 300 -39.84 119.51 7.80
C SER A 300 -40.50 120.45 6.80
N GLU A 301 -40.55 120.09 5.51
CA GLU A 301 -41.26 120.84 4.47
C GLU A 301 -42.75 120.94 4.78
N PHE A 302 -43.38 119.84 5.20
CA PHE A 302 -44.77 119.81 5.62
C PHE A 302 -45.02 120.76 6.79
N ASN A 303 -44.15 120.77 7.81
CA ASN A 303 -44.26 121.70 8.93
C ASN A 303 -44.13 123.16 8.48
N LEU A 304 -43.18 123.47 7.56
CA LEU A 304 -43.02 124.81 7.01
C LEU A 304 -44.25 125.27 6.21
N LEU A 305 -44.80 124.38 5.38
CA LEU A 305 -46.03 124.63 4.62
C LEU A 305 -47.21 124.81 5.58
N MET A 306 -47.30 124.01 6.64
CA MET A 306 -48.32 124.17 7.69
C MET A 306 -48.21 125.55 8.34
N ASP A 307 -47.02 125.99 8.73
CA ASP A 307 -46.79 127.33 9.29
C ASP A 307 -47.15 128.45 8.29
N GLU A 308 -46.91 128.24 6.99
CA GLU A 308 -47.27 129.20 5.94
C GLU A 308 -48.77 129.22 5.69
N VAL A 309 -49.44 128.07 5.74
CA VAL A 309 -50.91 127.95 5.71
C VAL A 309 -51.51 128.65 6.92
N GLU A 310 -50.99 128.44 8.12
CA GLU A 310 -51.43 129.13 9.34
C GLU A 310 -51.23 130.64 9.23
N ARG A 311 -50.08 131.10 8.72
CA ARG A 311 -49.83 132.53 8.42
C ARG A 311 -50.80 133.08 7.37
N ALA A 312 -51.07 132.34 6.30
CA ALA A 312 -52.01 132.73 5.26
C ALA A 312 -53.45 132.77 5.78
N GLN A 313 -53.86 131.80 6.60
CA GLN A 313 -55.13 131.78 7.31
C GLN A 313 -55.26 132.97 8.27
N ALA A 314 -54.21 133.31 9.02
CA ALA A 314 -54.20 134.49 9.87
C ALA A 314 -54.37 135.79 9.06
N ARG A 315 -53.71 135.91 7.91
CA ARG A 315 -53.90 137.03 6.95
C ARG A 315 -55.29 137.04 6.34
N LEU A 316 -55.85 135.88 5.99
CA LEU A 316 -57.23 135.77 5.50
C LEU A 316 -58.21 136.25 6.56
N MET A 317 -58.05 135.83 7.82
CA MET A 317 -58.87 136.27 8.94
C MET A 317 -58.74 137.79 9.21
N SER A 318 -57.57 138.39 8.98
CA SER A 318 -57.41 139.85 9.07
C SER A 318 -58.07 140.55 7.90
N LEU A 319 -57.89 140.06 6.67
CA LEU A 319 -58.54 140.58 5.46
C LEU A 319 -60.06 140.38 5.48
N GLU A 320 -60.58 139.32 6.11
CA GLU A 320 -62.02 139.11 6.30
C GLU A 320 -62.59 140.09 7.31
N ARG A 321 -61.84 140.43 8.37
CA ARG A 321 -62.20 141.53 9.28
C ARG A 321 -62.19 142.88 8.56
N GLU A 322 -61.15 143.16 7.78
CA GLU A 322 -61.06 144.37 6.95
C GLU A 322 -62.16 144.41 5.89
N LYS A 323 -62.46 143.29 5.23
CA LYS A 323 -63.59 143.14 4.31
C LYS A 323 -64.91 143.34 5.03
N GLY A 324 -65.07 142.90 6.28
CA GLY A 324 -66.23 143.22 7.11
C GLY A 324 -66.37 144.73 7.37
N LEU A 325 -65.26 145.40 7.68
CA LEU A 325 -65.18 146.86 7.81
C LEU A 325 -65.47 147.59 6.48
N LEU A 326 -64.89 147.13 5.38
CA LEU A 326 -65.09 147.67 4.03
C LEU A 326 -66.48 147.35 3.50
N ARG A 327 -67.11 146.20 3.81
CA ARG A 327 -68.53 145.93 3.54
C ARG A 327 -69.43 146.87 4.34
N SER A 328 -69.07 147.18 5.57
CA SER A 328 -69.77 148.20 6.35
C SER A 328 -69.60 149.61 5.77
N GLN A 329 -68.50 149.88 5.06
CA GLN A 329 -68.28 151.13 4.30
C GLN A 329 -68.97 151.10 2.92
N LEU A 330 -69.02 149.95 2.23
CA LEU A 330 -69.68 149.74 0.93
C LEU A 330 -71.20 149.70 1.04
N GLN A 331 -71.77 149.33 2.20
CA GLN A 331 -73.20 149.45 2.45
C GLN A 331 -73.66 150.92 2.63
N SER A 332 -72.73 151.88 2.66
CA SER A 332 -73.01 153.31 2.72
C SER A 332 -72.71 154.10 1.44
N ALA A 333 -72.19 153.44 0.39
CA ALA A 333 -71.84 154.11 -0.86
C ALA A 333 -72.24 153.26 -2.07
N ASN A 334 -73.37 153.67 -2.68
CA ASN A 334 -73.84 153.30 -4.01
C ASN A 334 -74.25 151.82 -4.20
N GLU A 335 -75.50 151.44 -4.44
CA GLU A 335 -76.49 151.96 -5.41
C GLU A 335 -75.93 152.18 -6.83
N ASP A 336 -76.46 151.35 -7.74
CA ASP A 336 -76.59 151.50 -9.20
C ASP A 336 -75.64 150.80 -10.20
N ASN A 337 -76.28 149.83 -10.88
CA ASN A 337 -76.30 149.49 -12.32
C ASN A 337 -75.15 148.69 -12.95
N ASP A 338 -75.40 147.49 -13.49
CA ASP A 338 -76.02 147.11 -14.80
C ASP A 338 -75.06 147.39 -15.99
N GLU A 339 -74.84 146.60 -17.04
CA GLU A 339 -75.40 145.36 -17.61
C GLU A 339 -74.55 145.04 -18.89
N ARG A 340 -74.83 143.91 -19.59
CA ARG A 340 -74.65 143.62 -21.05
C ARG A 340 -73.29 143.12 -21.60
N LYS A 341 -73.21 142.33 -22.69
CA LYS A 341 -74.03 141.32 -23.42
C LYS A 341 -73.22 140.92 -24.68
N SER A 342 -73.37 139.66 -25.13
CA SER A 342 -73.36 139.19 -26.54
C SER A 342 -72.04 139.10 -27.32
N GLU A 343 -71.74 137.93 -27.90
CA GLU A 343 -71.85 137.73 -29.37
C GLU A 343 -71.66 136.26 -29.79
N LYS A 344 -72.70 135.70 -30.43
CA LYS A 344 -72.77 134.37 -31.05
C LYS A 344 -72.39 134.49 -32.52
N LEU A 345 -71.10 134.39 -32.88
CA LEU A 345 -70.68 134.16 -34.27
C LEU A 345 -69.45 133.23 -34.41
N ASP A 346 -69.02 132.57 -33.33
CA ASP A 346 -67.82 131.70 -33.32
C ASP A 346 -68.14 130.19 -33.22
N ALA A 347 -69.39 129.82 -32.94
CA ALA A 347 -69.74 128.44 -32.59
C ALA A 347 -69.58 127.45 -33.77
N ASN A 348 -69.75 127.87 -35.02
CA ASN A 348 -69.66 126.96 -36.18
C ASN A 348 -68.22 126.68 -36.61
N SER A 349 -67.33 127.69 -36.52
CA SER A 349 -65.89 127.52 -36.78
C SER A 349 -65.21 126.69 -35.67
N ILE A 350 -65.63 126.89 -34.42
CA ILE A 350 -65.17 126.06 -33.28
C ILE A 350 -65.67 124.61 -33.42
N LEU A 351 -66.88 124.39 -33.93
CA LEU A 351 -67.42 123.04 -34.12
C LEU A 351 -66.67 122.27 -35.22
N GLU A 352 -66.34 122.90 -36.34
CA GLU A 352 -65.60 122.27 -37.46
C GLU A 352 -64.14 121.98 -37.10
N ASN A 353 -63.48 122.90 -36.38
CA ASN A 353 -62.16 122.66 -35.80
C ASN A 353 -62.21 121.57 -34.69
N SER A 354 -63.30 121.50 -33.91
CA SER A 354 -63.48 120.44 -32.91
C SER A 354 -63.75 119.07 -33.54
N MET A 355 -64.51 119.01 -34.64
CA MET A 355 -64.78 117.77 -35.37
C MET A 355 -63.51 117.25 -36.05
N SER A 356 -62.75 118.11 -36.72
CA SER A 356 -61.46 117.70 -37.32
C SER A 356 -60.41 117.30 -36.27
N ALA A 357 -60.41 117.90 -35.08
CA ALA A 357 -59.59 117.46 -33.95
C ALA A 357 -60.04 116.09 -33.41
N LYS A 358 -61.36 115.83 -33.33
CA LYS A 358 -61.90 114.53 -32.92
C LYS A 358 -61.61 113.44 -33.95
N ASP A 359 -61.71 113.73 -35.25
CA ASP A 359 -61.39 112.75 -36.31
C ASP A 359 -59.90 112.39 -36.33
N LYS A 360 -59.02 113.37 -36.06
CA LYS A 360 -57.58 113.11 -35.85
C LYS A 360 -57.34 112.24 -34.62
N LEU A 361 -57.98 112.55 -33.49
CA LEU A 361 -57.87 111.76 -32.27
C LEU A 361 -58.39 110.32 -32.46
N ILE A 362 -59.49 110.15 -33.20
CA ILE A 362 -60.03 108.82 -33.55
C ILE A 362 -59.03 108.06 -34.43
N SER A 363 -58.37 108.73 -35.39
CA SER A 363 -57.33 108.10 -36.21
C SER A 363 -56.10 107.70 -35.40
N GLU A 364 -55.67 108.54 -34.46
CA GLU A 364 -54.55 108.27 -33.55
C GLU A 364 -54.89 107.10 -32.61
N LEU A 365 -56.07 107.10 -31.99
CA LEU A 365 -56.54 106.00 -31.15
C LEU A 365 -56.70 104.69 -31.94
N ASN A 366 -57.17 104.73 -33.18
CA ASN A 366 -57.24 103.54 -34.04
C ASN A 366 -55.85 103.02 -34.41
N ALA A 367 -54.87 103.89 -34.63
CA ALA A 367 -53.49 103.49 -34.86
C ALA A 367 -52.86 102.88 -33.60
N GLU A 368 -53.13 103.46 -32.42
CA GLU A 368 -52.70 102.90 -31.13
C GLU A 368 -53.36 101.55 -30.84
N LEU A 369 -54.67 101.41 -31.09
CA LEU A 369 -55.38 100.13 -30.96
C LEU A 369 -54.80 99.07 -31.89
N HIS A 370 -54.53 99.42 -33.15
CA HIS A 370 -53.92 98.49 -34.11
C HIS A 370 -52.48 98.12 -33.71
N ASN A 371 -51.71 99.07 -33.17
CA ASN A 371 -50.37 98.79 -32.66
C ASN A 371 -50.42 97.87 -31.43
N LEU A 372 -51.35 98.12 -30.50
CA LEU A 372 -51.57 97.27 -29.33
C LEU A 372 -52.03 95.87 -29.71
N GLU A 373 -52.94 95.75 -30.68
CA GLU A 373 -53.42 94.48 -31.20
C GLU A 373 -52.27 93.69 -31.85
N ASN A 374 -51.42 94.37 -32.63
CA ASN A 374 -50.21 93.76 -33.20
C ASN A 374 -49.20 93.31 -32.13
N THR A 375 -48.92 94.13 -31.12
CA THR A 375 -48.02 93.74 -30.03
C THR A 375 -48.56 92.56 -29.25
N LEU A 376 -49.87 92.55 -28.96
CA LEU A 376 -50.53 91.48 -28.23
C LEU A 376 -50.60 90.19 -29.07
N SER A 377 -50.77 90.29 -30.39
CA SER A 377 -50.67 89.17 -31.32
C SER A 377 -49.25 88.58 -31.33
N ASN A 378 -48.21 89.43 -31.38
CA ASN A 378 -46.82 88.99 -31.35
C ASN A 378 -46.45 88.33 -30.01
N GLU A 379 -46.87 88.88 -28.88
CA GLU A 379 -46.67 88.27 -27.55
C GLU A 379 -47.39 86.93 -27.43
N ARG A 380 -48.63 86.82 -27.93
CA ARG A 380 -49.35 85.55 -28.01
C ARG A 380 -48.58 84.53 -28.83
N GLU A 381 -48.07 84.90 -30.00
CA GLU A 381 -47.29 84.00 -30.84
C GLU A 381 -45.97 83.57 -30.18
N GLN A 382 -45.28 84.48 -29.49
CA GLN A 382 -44.07 84.18 -28.71
C GLN A 382 -44.36 83.18 -27.59
N HIS A 383 -45.39 83.41 -26.78
CA HIS A 383 -45.80 82.47 -25.73
C HIS A 383 -46.24 81.12 -26.28
N LEU A 384 -46.92 81.08 -27.42
CA LEU A 384 -47.32 79.84 -28.07
C LEU A 384 -46.09 79.05 -28.55
N ASN A 385 -45.07 79.75 -29.04
CA ASN A 385 -43.78 79.15 -29.41
C ASN A 385 -42.97 78.68 -28.20
N GLU A 386 -42.96 79.43 -27.10
CA GLU A 386 -42.35 79.00 -25.82
C GLU A 386 -43.04 77.77 -25.25
N MET A 387 -44.37 77.76 -25.23
CA MET A 387 -45.17 76.61 -24.81
C MET A 387 -44.86 75.37 -25.64
N LYS A 388 -44.72 75.51 -26.97
CA LYS A 388 -44.30 74.42 -27.86
C LYS A 388 -42.89 73.92 -27.53
N LYS A 389 -41.93 74.82 -27.28
CA LYS A 389 -40.55 74.45 -26.89
C LYS A 389 -40.52 73.72 -25.55
N LEU A 390 -41.26 74.21 -24.56
CA LEU A 390 -41.36 73.57 -23.25
C LEU A 390 -42.04 72.19 -23.36
N HIS A 391 -43.09 72.06 -24.16
CA HIS A 391 -43.72 70.76 -24.41
C HIS A 391 -42.76 69.76 -25.06
N ALA A 392 -41.96 70.20 -26.03
CA ALA A 392 -40.96 69.35 -26.68
C ALA A 392 -39.88 68.88 -25.70
N LEU A 393 -39.36 69.79 -24.86
CA LEU A 393 -38.40 69.44 -23.80
C LEU A 393 -39.00 68.48 -22.77
N LEU A 394 -40.25 68.68 -22.37
CA LEU A 394 -40.94 67.81 -21.41
C LEU A 394 -41.12 66.41 -21.99
N HIS A 395 -41.52 66.32 -23.26
CA HIS A 395 -41.63 65.05 -23.97
C HIS A 395 -40.28 64.32 -24.10
N GLU A 396 -39.21 65.04 -24.45
CA GLU A 396 -37.85 64.48 -24.50
C GLU A 396 -37.40 63.93 -23.13
N LYS A 397 -37.69 64.68 -22.05
CA LYS A 397 -37.40 64.23 -20.68
C LYS A 397 -38.22 63.01 -20.30
N ASP A 398 -39.50 62.94 -20.64
CA ASP A 398 -40.36 61.78 -20.38
C ASP A 398 -39.85 60.53 -21.12
N VAL A 399 -39.41 60.68 -22.38
CA VAL A 399 -38.81 59.58 -23.15
C VAL A 399 -37.53 59.10 -22.47
N SER A 400 -36.63 60.00 -22.08
CA SER A 400 -35.39 59.64 -21.37
C SER A 400 -35.66 58.99 -20.00
N LEU A 401 -36.73 59.39 -19.31
CA LEU A 401 -37.16 58.80 -18.05
C LEU A 401 -37.68 57.37 -18.25
N GLU A 402 -38.45 57.13 -19.32
CA GLU A 402 -38.92 55.78 -19.64
C GLU A 402 -37.80 54.86 -20.11
N GLU A 403 -36.81 55.37 -20.85
CA GLU A 403 -35.60 54.62 -21.22
C GLU A 403 -34.78 54.23 -19.99
N THR A 404 -34.48 55.19 -19.10
CA THR A 404 -33.74 54.91 -17.86
C THR A 404 -34.49 53.99 -16.91
N LYS A 405 -35.83 54.09 -16.82
CA LYS A 405 -36.65 53.12 -16.07
C LYS A 405 -36.57 51.72 -16.67
N LYS A 406 -36.62 51.58 -18.00
CA LYS A 406 -36.44 50.28 -18.67
C LYS A 406 -35.05 49.71 -18.41
N GLU A 407 -34.00 50.53 -18.47
CA GLU A 407 -32.64 50.11 -18.10
C GLU A 407 -32.53 49.71 -16.63
N LEU A 408 -33.23 50.40 -15.73
CA LEU A 408 -33.25 50.05 -14.31
C LEU A 408 -33.98 48.71 -14.07
N GLN A 409 -35.05 48.43 -14.83
CA GLN A 409 -35.79 47.17 -14.76
C GLN A 409 -35.03 45.98 -15.37
N THR A 410 -34.18 46.21 -16.37
CA THR A 410 -33.34 45.15 -16.96
C THR A 410 -32.08 44.88 -16.13
N ARG A 411 -31.69 45.77 -15.22
CA ARG A 411 -30.58 45.53 -14.31
C ARG A 411 -30.90 44.39 -13.33
N PRO A 412 -29.97 43.44 -13.14
CA PRO A 412 -30.14 42.39 -12.14
C PRO A 412 -30.37 42.99 -10.76
N THR A 413 -31.40 42.50 -10.06
CA THR A 413 -31.67 42.89 -8.67
C THR A 413 -30.51 42.46 -7.78
N LEU A 414 -30.24 43.22 -6.71
CA LEU A 414 -29.13 42.96 -5.79
C LEU A 414 -29.15 41.52 -5.23
N LYS A 415 -30.36 41.00 -4.94
CA LYS A 415 -30.57 39.58 -4.58
C LYS A 415 -30.15 38.60 -5.67
N LEU A 416 -30.46 38.88 -6.94
CA LEU A 416 -30.07 38.02 -8.07
C LEU A 416 -28.55 38.03 -8.26
N VAL A 417 -27.89 39.18 -8.08
CA VAL A 417 -26.42 39.26 -8.12
C VAL A 417 -25.79 38.48 -6.97
N ASP A 418 -26.35 38.58 -5.76
CA ASP A 418 -25.87 37.82 -4.60
C ASP A 418 -26.10 36.32 -4.78
N ASP A 419 -27.25 35.90 -5.32
CA ASP A 419 -27.54 34.51 -5.63
C ASP A 419 -26.62 33.96 -6.74
N LEU A 420 -26.32 34.76 -7.76
CA LEU A 420 -25.36 34.40 -8.80
C LEU A 420 -23.93 34.31 -8.25
N ARG A 421 -23.52 35.23 -7.35
CA ARG A 421 -22.22 35.16 -6.67
C ARG A 421 -22.11 33.92 -5.78
N LYS A 422 -23.16 33.57 -5.04
CA LYS A 422 -23.24 32.33 -4.25
C LYS A 422 -23.13 31.10 -5.15
N LYS A 423 -23.90 31.03 -6.24
CA LYS A 423 -23.82 29.94 -7.24
C LYS A 423 -22.42 29.81 -7.85
N VAL A 424 -21.77 30.92 -8.19
CA VAL A 424 -20.39 30.92 -8.71
C VAL A 424 -19.40 30.43 -7.66
N LYS A 425 -19.51 30.88 -6.40
CA LYS A 425 -18.66 30.40 -5.30
C LYS A 425 -18.84 28.89 -5.04
N ILE A 426 -20.08 28.40 -5.07
CA ILE A 426 -20.39 26.97 -4.93
C ILE A 426 -19.80 26.18 -6.10
N LEU A 427 -20.00 26.65 -7.34
CA LEU A 427 -19.42 26.02 -8.53
C LEU A 427 -17.89 26.03 -8.50
N GLN A 428 -17.27 27.08 -7.96
CA GLN A 428 -15.83 27.17 -7.79
C GLN A 428 -15.33 26.19 -6.71
N ALA A 429 -16.03 26.06 -5.58
CA ALA A 429 -15.72 25.08 -4.55
C ALA A 429 -15.83 23.63 -5.07
N VAL A 430 -16.92 23.33 -5.79
CA VAL A 430 -17.22 22.01 -6.36
C VAL A 430 -16.31 21.67 -7.55
N GLY A 431 -15.86 22.68 -8.32
CA GLY A 431 -15.03 22.50 -9.50
C GLY A 431 -13.51 22.48 -9.22
N TYR A 432 -13.05 23.13 -8.14
CA TYR A 432 -11.62 23.32 -7.89
C TYR A 432 -11.11 22.72 -6.57
N ASN A 433 -11.95 22.15 -5.69
CA ASN A 433 -11.53 21.51 -4.43
C ASN A 433 -10.49 22.33 -3.63
N SER A 434 -10.59 23.66 -3.67
CA SER A 434 -9.61 24.57 -3.09
C SER A 434 -10.29 25.84 -2.59
N ILE A 435 -10.89 25.80 -1.41
CA ILE A 435 -11.25 27.01 -0.65
C ILE A 435 -10.89 26.78 0.83
N GLU A 436 -10.21 27.78 1.41
CA GLU A 436 -9.87 27.90 2.83
C GLU A 436 -11.17 27.86 3.67
N ALA A 437 -11.20 27.06 4.74
CA ALA A 437 -12.43 26.70 5.48
C ALA A 437 -13.23 27.91 6.01
N GLU A 438 -12.60 29.06 6.19
CA GLU A 438 -13.19 30.29 6.74
C GLU A 438 -14.15 30.99 5.75
N ASP A 439 -13.92 30.87 4.44
CA ASP A 439 -14.78 31.45 3.40
C ASP A 439 -16.04 30.60 3.10
N TRP A 440 -16.07 29.38 3.62
CA TRP A 440 -17.15 28.40 3.41
C TRP A 440 -18.34 28.63 4.36
N GLU A 441 -18.07 29.00 5.62
CA GLU A 441 -19.13 29.32 6.60
C GLU A 441 -19.89 30.60 6.24
N ALA A 442 -19.21 31.60 5.68
CA ALA A 442 -19.82 32.86 5.26
C ALA A 442 -20.75 32.70 4.03
N ALA A 443 -20.51 31.69 3.19
CA ALA A 443 -21.35 31.43 2.00
C ALA A 443 -22.61 30.60 2.31
N THR A 444 -22.60 29.82 3.40
CA THR A 444 -23.60 28.77 3.70
C THR A 444 -24.61 29.15 4.80
N SER A 445 -24.61 30.39 5.27
CA SER A 445 -25.47 30.86 6.37
C SER A 445 -26.98 31.00 6.03
N GLY A 446 -27.45 30.47 4.90
CA GLY A 446 -28.87 30.47 4.49
C GLY A 446 -29.48 29.07 4.54
N GLU A 447 -30.46 28.84 5.42
CA GLU A 447 -31.03 27.52 5.75
C GLU A 447 -31.50 26.68 4.54
N GLU A 448 -32.09 27.30 3.51
CA GLU A 448 -32.59 26.56 2.34
C GLU A 448 -31.50 26.21 1.31
N MET A 449 -30.47 27.05 1.20
CA MET A 449 -29.37 26.84 0.24
C MET A 449 -28.34 25.85 0.78
N SER A 450 -28.09 25.88 2.10
CA SER A 450 -27.19 24.96 2.83
C SER A 450 -27.53 23.48 2.61
N LYS A 451 -28.83 23.14 2.53
CA LYS A 451 -29.27 21.75 2.35
C LYS A 451 -29.01 21.23 0.93
N LEU A 452 -29.21 22.07 -0.10
CA LEU A 452 -28.92 21.70 -1.49
C LEU A 452 -27.41 21.64 -1.74
N GLU A 453 -26.65 22.53 -1.10
CA GLU A 453 -25.19 22.59 -1.14
C GLU A 453 -24.55 21.35 -0.50
N SER A 454 -25.01 20.96 0.69
CA SER A 454 -24.62 19.72 1.35
C SER A 454 -24.87 18.49 0.45
N LEU A 455 -26.02 18.43 -0.22
CA LEU A 455 -26.41 17.30 -1.08
C LEU A 455 -25.56 17.23 -2.36
N LEU A 456 -25.18 18.38 -2.92
CA LEU A 456 -24.29 18.44 -4.09
C LEU A 456 -22.86 18.04 -3.76
N LEU A 457 -22.34 18.45 -2.60
CA LEU A 457 -21.01 18.03 -2.13
C LEU A 457 -20.97 16.54 -1.81
N ASP A 458 -21.97 16.02 -1.12
CA ASP A 458 -22.05 14.60 -0.79
C ASP A 458 -22.11 13.74 -2.06
N LYS A 459 -22.89 14.20 -3.05
CA LYS A 459 -22.96 13.55 -4.37
C LYS A 459 -21.65 13.67 -5.15
N ASN A 460 -20.93 14.80 -5.07
CA ASN A 460 -19.63 14.96 -5.73
C ASN A 460 -18.56 14.06 -5.07
N ARG A 461 -18.45 14.06 -3.74
CA ARG A 461 -17.55 13.16 -2.99
C ARG A 461 -17.86 11.69 -3.28
N LYS A 462 -19.13 11.33 -3.37
CA LYS A 462 -19.55 9.97 -3.73
C LYS A 462 -19.15 9.62 -5.17
N MET A 463 -19.34 10.53 -6.12
CA MET A 463 -18.91 10.34 -7.51
C MET A 463 -17.38 10.24 -7.62
N GLU A 464 -16.62 11.06 -6.89
CA GLU A 464 -15.15 10.97 -6.82
C GLU A 464 -14.70 9.63 -6.22
N HIS A 465 -15.38 9.17 -5.17
CA HIS A 465 -15.13 7.86 -4.57
C HIS A 465 -15.44 6.71 -5.54
N GLU A 466 -16.56 6.77 -6.26
CA GLU A 466 -16.90 5.79 -7.30
C GLU A 466 -15.89 5.83 -8.45
N LEU A 467 -15.44 7.00 -8.87
CA LEU A 467 -14.44 7.19 -9.93
C LEU A 467 -13.07 6.63 -9.51
N THR A 468 -12.64 6.89 -8.27
CA THR A 468 -11.39 6.32 -7.73
C THR A 468 -11.49 4.80 -7.58
N GLN A 469 -12.60 4.26 -7.07
CA GLN A 469 -12.82 2.81 -7.06
C GLN A 469 -12.80 2.19 -8.45
N LEU A 470 -13.45 2.82 -9.43
CA LEU A 470 -13.44 2.35 -10.82
C LEU A 470 -12.05 2.43 -11.44
N LYS A 471 -11.25 3.46 -11.12
CA LYS A 471 -9.83 3.55 -11.54
C LYS A 471 -8.98 2.43 -10.96
N VAL A 472 -9.16 2.11 -9.67
CA VAL A 472 -8.46 0.99 -9.02
C VAL A 472 -8.85 -0.32 -9.68
N LYS A 473 -10.15 -0.58 -9.86
CA LYS A 473 -10.65 -1.78 -10.56
C LYS A 473 -10.13 -1.87 -12.00
N LEU A 474 -10.04 -0.74 -12.71
CA LEU A 474 -9.46 -0.69 -14.05
C LEU A 474 -7.98 -1.09 -14.00
N SER A 475 -7.20 -0.52 -13.08
CA SER A 475 -5.77 -0.84 -12.93
C SER A 475 -5.53 -2.31 -12.58
N GLU A 476 -6.36 -2.88 -11.70
CA GLU A 476 -6.32 -4.31 -11.35
C GLU A 476 -6.63 -5.17 -12.58
N LYS A 477 -7.68 -4.83 -13.35
CA LYS A 477 -8.03 -5.55 -14.58
C LYS A 477 -6.98 -5.42 -15.66
N THR A 478 -6.36 -4.26 -15.82
CA THR A 478 -5.24 -4.05 -16.75
C THR A 478 -4.03 -4.89 -16.34
N SER A 479 -3.67 -4.92 -15.06
CA SER A 479 -2.56 -5.75 -14.56
C SER A 479 -2.81 -7.25 -14.76
N LEU A 480 -4.06 -7.70 -14.58
CA LEU A 480 -4.45 -9.08 -14.82
C LEU A 480 -4.38 -9.42 -16.32
N LEU A 481 -4.84 -8.49 -17.18
CA LEU A 481 -4.75 -8.63 -18.63
C LEU A 481 -3.28 -8.75 -19.07
N GLU A 482 -2.39 -7.90 -18.56
CA GLU A 482 -0.95 -7.95 -18.86
C GLU A 482 -0.32 -9.28 -18.40
N SER A 483 -0.66 -9.76 -17.21
CA SER A 483 -0.23 -11.08 -16.71
C SER A 483 -0.71 -12.20 -17.62
N ASP A 484 -1.98 -12.19 -18.01
CA ASP A 484 -2.54 -13.23 -18.86
C ASP A 484 -2.00 -13.16 -20.31
N GLN A 485 -1.73 -11.96 -20.82
CA GLN A 485 -1.03 -11.74 -22.09
C GLN A 485 0.40 -12.32 -22.03
N ALA A 486 1.12 -12.12 -20.92
CA ALA A 486 2.45 -12.70 -20.71
C ALA A 486 2.39 -14.23 -20.68
N LYS A 487 1.43 -14.81 -19.95
CA LYS A 487 1.21 -16.27 -19.94
C LYS A 487 0.87 -16.81 -21.32
N ILE A 488 0.04 -16.11 -22.10
CA ILE A 488 -0.26 -16.49 -23.48
C ILE A 488 1.02 -16.48 -24.30
N SER A 489 1.86 -15.45 -24.19
CA SER A 489 3.14 -15.38 -24.91
C SER A 489 4.10 -16.52 -24.55
N ASP A 490 4.19 -16.88 -23.26
CA ASP A 490 5.00 -17.99 -22.78
C ASP A 490 4.45 -19.35 -23.28
N LEU A 491 3.14 -19.54 -23.25
CA LEU A 491 2.50 -20.74 -23.76
C LEU A 491 2.67 -20.85 -25.28
N THR A 492 2.54 -19.75 -26.02
CA THR A 492 2.82 -19.72 -27.46
C THR A 492 4.29 -20.04 -27.76
N ALA A 493 5.24 -19.53 -26.97
CA ALA A 493 6.65 -19.86 -27.10
C ALA A 493 6.89 -21.37 -26.85
N LYS A 494 6.28 -21.94 -25.79
CA LYS A 494 6.35 -23.38 -25.50
C LYS A 494 5.72 -24.23 -26.60
N VAL A 495 4.59 -23.81 -27.17
CA VAL A 495 3.97 -24.49 -28.31
C VAL A 495 4.89 -24.46 -29.52
N ASN A 496 5.50 -23.33 -29.84
CA ASN A 496 6.47 -23.24 -30.94
C ASN A 496 7.69 -24.13 -30.72
N GLU A 497 8.24 -24.16 -29.49
CA GLU A 497 9.36 -25.03 -29.14
C GLU A 497 8.97 -26.52 -29.27
N GLN A 498 7.78 -26.90 -28.77
CA GLN A 498 7.24 -28.24 -28.93
C GLN A 498 7.03 -28.60 -30.40
N GLN A 499 6.53 -27.68 -31.21
CA GLN A 499 6.30 -27.91 -32.63
C GLN A 499 7.61 -28.08 -33.39
N GLN A 500 8.64 -27.29 -33.08
CA GLN A 500 10.00 -27.50 -33.61
C GLN A 500 10.60 -28.84 -33.17
N LEU A 501 10.36 -29.25 -31.92
CA LEU A 501 10.83 -30.53 -31.42
C LEU A 501 10.10 -31.70 -32.11
N ILE A 502 8.78 -31.60 -32.26
CA ILE A 502 7.98 -32.59 -33.00
C ILE A 502 8.50 -32.69 -34.42
N GLN A 503 8.74 -31.57 -35.10
CA GLN A 503 9.27 -31.57 -36.46
C GLN A 503 10.66 -32.22 -36.55
N LYS A 504 11.54 -31.98 -35.58
CA LYS A 504 12.83 -32.70 -35.48
C LYS A 504 12.66 -34.20 -35.24
N LEU A 505 11.74 -34.58 -34.35
CA LEU A 505 11.44 -35.99 -34.08
C LEU A 505 10.81 -36.66 -35.30
N GLU A 506 9.94 -35.98 -36.03
CA GLU A 506 9.35 -36.43 -37.29
C GLU A 506 10.42 -36.59 -38.36
N ASP A 507 11.34 -35.63 -38.52
CA ASP A 507 12.50 -35.73 -39.42
C ASP A 507 13.41 -36.90 -39.05
N ASP A 508 13.65 -37.13 -37.75
CA ASP A 508 14.47 -38.24 -37.26
C ASP A 508 13.76 -39.60 -37.43
N ILE A 509 12.44 -39.64 -37.26
CA ILE A 509 11.61 -40.81 -37.58
C ILE A 509 11.60 -41.05 -39.09
N LEU A 510 11.48 -40.01 -39.92
CA LEU A 510 11.53 -40.10 -41.39
C LEU A 510 12.88 -40.62 -41.87
N LYS A 511 13.99 -40.14 -41.30
CA LYS A 511 15.33 -40.68 -41.55
C LYS A 511 15.44 -42.15 -41.11
N GLY A 512 14.82 -42.52 -40.00
CA GLY A 512 14.73 -43.92 -39.54
C GLY A 512 13.80 -44.82 -40.37
N TYR A 513 12.79 -44.25 -41.02
CA TYR A 513 11.84 -44.96 -41.90
C TYR A 513 12.30 -45.02 -43.36
N SER A 514 13.21 -44.15 -43.80
CA SER A 514 13.77 -44.19 -45.17
C SER A 514 14.64 -45.43 -45.43
N SER A 515 14.84 -46.32 -44.45
CA SER A 515 15.45 -47.65 -44.60
C SER A 515 14.48 -48.83 -44.48
N LYS A 516 13.16 -48.59 -44.46
CA LYS A 516 12.14 -49.63 -44.26
C LYS A 516 11.61 -50.32 -45.53
N ASP A 517 12.25 -50.19 -46.69
CA ASP A 517 11.84 -50.95 -47.89
C ASP A 517 12.27 -52.43 -47.89
N LYS A 518 12.89 -52.94 -46.81
CA LYS A 518 13.28 -54.36 -46.71
C LYS A 518 12.75 -55.08 -45.46
N LYS A 519 11.74 -54.52 -44.78
CA LYS A 519 11.22 -55.05 -43.51
C LYS A 519 9.81 -55.65 -43.66
N SER A 520 9.63 -56.53 -44.64
CA SER A 520 8.42 -57.35 -44.81
C SER A 520 8.71 -58.86 -44.92
N LYS A 521 9.93 -59.31 -44.61
CA LYS A 521 10.33 -60.73 -44.66
C LYS A 521 10.92 -61.34 -43.38
N ILE A 522 10.91 -60.63 -42.25
CA ILE A 522 11.55 -61.11 -41.00
C ILE A 522 10.57 -60.96 -39.83
N PHE A 523 9.44 -61.67 -39.89
CA PHE A 523 8.57 -61.84 -38.73
C PHE A 523 8.09 -63.30 -38.56
N GLU A 524 8.62 -64.25 -39.34
CA GLU A 524 8.08 -65.63 -39.36
C GLU A 524 9.07 -66.72 -38.92
N GLU A 525 10.19 -66.37 -38.29
CA GLU A 525 11.18 -67.38 -37.89
C GLU A 525 11.84 -67.02 -36.55
N TRP A 526 11.09 -67.20 -35.47
CA TRP A 526 11.68 -67.34 -34.14
C TRP A 526 10.99 -68.48 -33.41
N ASP A 527 11.18 -69.70 -33.93
CA ASP A 527 10.99 -70.91 -33.15
C ASP A 527 11.99 -71.99 -33.59
N LEU A 528 12.62 -72.62 -32.60
CA LEU A 528 13.41 -73.86 -32.66
C LEU A 528 14.77 -73.88 -33.40
N SER A 529 15.86 -74.01 -32.63
CA SER A 529 16.63 -75.27 -32.47
C SER A 529 18.15 -75.11 -32.31
N GLU A 530 18.66 -76.07 -31.53
CA GLU A 530 19.98 -76.33 -31.01
C GLU A 530 20.88 -77.03 -32.06
N SER A 531 22.21 -76.95 -31.85
CA SER A 531 23.25 -77.89 -32.33
C SER A 531 23.91 -77.68 -33.72
N GLY A 532 25.23 -77.44 -33.67
CA GLY A 532 26.21 -78.20 -34.46
C GLY A 532 26.86 -77.53 -35.69
N GLY A 533 28.19 -77.48 -35.69
CA GLY A 533 28.99 -77.82 -36.88
C GLY A 533 29.68 -76.68 -37.65
N THR A 534 31.00 -76.82 -37.76
CA THR A 534 32.04 -76.00 -38.40
C THR A 534 31.94 -75.82 -39.93
N GLU A 535 32.24 -74.61 -40.44
CA GLU A 535 33.24 -74.25 -41.48
C GLU A 535 32.83 -73.14 -42.46
N GLN A 536 33.74 -72.15 -42.57
CA GLN A 536 34.08 -71.23 -43.69
C GLN A 536 32.97 -70.67 -44.61
N SER A 537 32.82 -69.34 -44.62
CA SER A 537 33.22 -68.51 -45.78
C SER A 537 33.01 -67.03 -45.49
N GLU A 538 33.94 -66.24 -46.01
CA GLU A 538 34.08 -64.79 -45.93
C GLU A 538 32.82 -64.07 -46.42
N THR A 539 32.40 -63.01 -45.69
CA THR A 539 31.59 -61.83 -46.09
C THR A 539 30.55 -61.44 -45.00
N GLU A 540 30.99 -61.11 -43.78
CA GLU A 540 30.06 -60.58 -42.74
C GLU A 540 30.59 -59.42 -41.88
N GLU A 541 31.73 -58.79 -42.22
CA GLU A 541 32.26 -57.70 -41.37
C GLU A 541 31.66 -56.31 -41.62
N GLN A 542 30.84 -56.11 -42.66
CA GLN A 542 30.19 -54.81 -42.90
C GLN A 542 28.72 -54.72 -42.48
N LYS A 543 28.02 -55.84 -42.26
CA LYS A 543 26.61 -55.81 -41.82
C LYS A 543 26.42 -55.80 -40.31
N ARG A 544 27.38 -56.33 -39.54
CA ARG A 544 27.29 -56.38 -38.07
C ARG A 544 27.56 -55.01 -37.43
N ALA A 545 28.46 -54.21 -38.00
CA ALA A 545 28.78 -52.87 -37.51
C ALA A 545 27.61 -51.87 -37.63
N GLN A 546 26.79 -51.97 -38.69
CA GLN A 546 25.61 -51.09 -38.87
C GLN A 546 24.42 -51.52 -38.01
N SER A 547 24.18 -52.83 -37.83
CA SER A 547 23.12 -53.34 -36.95
C SER A 547 23.35 -52.96 -35.48
N ASP A 548 24.58 -53.06 -34.98
CA ASP A 548 24.91 -52.68 -33.60
C ASP A 548 24.84 -51.16 -33.39
N GLN A 549 25.14 -50.37 -34.43
CA GLN A 549 25.03 -48.91 -34.39
C GLN A 549 23.57 -48.44 -34.36
N ASP A 550 22.67 -49.13 -35.08
CA ASP A 550 21.23 -48.83 -35.09
C ASP A 550 20.50 -49.28 -33.81
N GLN A 551 20.88 -50.44 -33.24
CA GLN A 551 20.39 -50.85 -31.92
C GLN A 551 20.92 -49.94 -30.80
N SER A 552 22.18 -49.50 -30.90
CA SER A 552 22.76 -48.48 -30.01
C SER A 552 22.02 -47.14 -30.12
N SER A 553 21.63 -46.73 -31.34
CA SER A 553 20.87 -45.51 -31.58
C SER A 553 19.46 -45.58 -30.97
N MET A 554 18.74 -46.70 -31.16
CA MET A 554 17.41 -46.91 -30.57
C MET A 554 17.43 -46.96 -29.04
N LEU A 555 18.42 -47.64 -28.45
CA LEU A 555 18.61 -47.67 -27.00
C LEU A 555 18.99 -46.28 -26.44
N LYS A 556 19.78 -45.47 -27.17
CA LYS A 556 20.07 -44.08 -26.80
C LYS A 556 18.81 -43.21 -26.79
N VAL A 557 17.88 -43.42 -27.73
CA VAL A 557 16.58 -42.72 -27.76
C VAL A 557 15.69 -43.13 -26.59
N ILE A 558 15.65 -44.41 -26.23
CA ILE A 558 14.86 -44.89 -25.09
C ILE A 558 15.46 -44.38 -23.77
N CYS A 559 16.79 -44.39 -23.63
CA CYS A 559 17.47 -43.83 -22.47
C CYS A 559 17.22 -42.33 -22.34
N SER A 560 17.29 -41.56 -23.44
CA SER A 560 17.02 -40.11 -23.39
C SER A 560 15.56 -39.80 -23.07
N GLN A 561 14.59 -40.57 -23.57
CA GLN A 561 13.18 -40.44 -23.21
C GLN A 561 12.94 -40.74 -21.72
N ARG A 562 13.50 -41.84 -21.21
CA ARG A 562 13.41 -42.19 -19.78
C ARG A 562 14.02 -41.11 -18.90
N ASP A 563 15.17 -40.58 -19.29
CA ASP A 563 15.87 -39.55 -18.51
C ASP A 563 15.13 -38.21 -18.56
N ARG A 564 14.41 -37.92 -19.65
CA ARG A 564 13.49 -36.77 -19.74
C ARG A 564 12.27 -36.92 -18.84
N PHE A 565 11.66 -38.11 -18.78
CA PHE A 565 10.56 -38.38 -17.84
C PHE A 565 11.01 -38.29 -16.38
N ARG A 566 12.20 -38.82 -16.05
CA ARG A 566 12.78 -38.68 -14.69
C ARG A 566 13.07 -37.23 -14.34
N THR A 567 13.50 -36.43 -15.30
CA THR A 567 13.76 -35.00 -15.07
C THR A 567 12.46 -34.25 -14.82
N ARG A 568 11.42 -34.49 -15.62
CA ARG A 568 10.11 -33.87 -15.43
C ARG A 568 9.43 -34.31 -14.13
N LEU A 569 9.62 -35.56 -13.70
CA LEU A 569 9.14 -36.04 -12.40
C LEU A 569 9.80 -35.26 -11.25
N ARG A 570 11.13 -35.10 -11.30
CA ARG A 570 11.88 -34.32 -10.31
C ARG A 570 11.44 -32.84 -10.27
N GLU A 571 11.26 -32.22 -11.43
CA GLU A 571 10.76 -30.84 -11.52
C GLU A 571 9.37 -30.70 -10.88
N THR A 572 8.44 -31.62 -11.16
CA THR A 572 7.11 -31.59 -10.55
C THR A 572 7.12 -31.87 -9.04
N GLU A 573 8.03 -32.72 -8.56
CA GLU A 573 8.23 -32.96 -7.13
C GLU A 573 8.79 -31.72 -6.42
N GLU A 574 9.70 -31.00 -7.07
CA GLU A 574 10.27 -29.73 -6.60
C GLU A 574 9.20 -28.63 -6.53
N GLU A 575 8.36 -28.48 -7.57
CA GLU A 575 7.25 -27.54 -7.60
C GLU A 575 6.24 -27.84 -6.48
N ILE A 576 5.89 -29.12 -6.25
CA ILE A 576 5.01 -29.52 -5.14
C ILE A 576 5.64 -29.18 -3.79
N ARG A 577 6.95 -29.36 -3.63
CA ARG A 577 7.67 -29.01 -2.41
C ARG A 577 7.63 -27.50 -2.16
N GLN A 578 7.90 -26.68 -3.18
CA GLN A 578 7.85 -25.23 -3.10
C GLN A 578 6.44 -24.70 -2.78
N LEU A 579 5.41 -25.25 -3.42
CA LEU A 579 4.01 -24.89 -3.13
C LEU A 579 3.62 -25.23 -1.68
N LYS A 580 4.07 -26.39 -1.16
CA LYS A 580 3.83 -26.75 0.25
C LYS A 580 4.53 -25.80 1.22
N GLU A 581 5.75 -25.37 0.90
CA GLU A 581 6.50 -24.40 1.68
C GLU A 581 5.81 -23.03 1.70
N GLN A 582 5.37 -22.54 0.53
CA GLN A 582 4.61 -21.29 0.42
C GLN A 582 3.29 -21.35 1.19
N ILE A 583 2.55 -22.46 1.13
CA ILE A 583 1.35 -22.67 1.95
C ILE A 583 1.69 -22.61 3.45
N GLY A 584 2.80 -23.20 3.87
CA GLY A 584 3.30 -23.13 5.24
C GLY A 584 3.55 -21.68 5.68
N ILE A 585 4.31 -20.92 4.89
CA ILE A 585 4.64 -19.51 5.18
C ILE A 585 3.35 -18.68 5.27
N LEU A 586 2.47 -18.75 4.26
CA LEU A 586 1.21 -18.00 4.24
C LEU A 586 0.29 -18.37 5.42
N THR A 587 0.30 -19.63 5.85
CA THR A 587 -0.46 -20.06 7.04
C THR A 587 0.08 -19.41 8.31
N THR A 588 1.41 -19.36 8.47
CA THR A 588 2.03 -18.71 9.64
C THR A 588 1.81 -17.20 9.65
N GLU A 589 1.86 -16.53 8.49
CA GLU A 589 1.56 -15.10 8.37
C GLU A 589 0.10 -14.80 8.67
N LEU A 590 -0.82 -15.65 8.21
CA LEU A 590 -2.24 -15.53 8.48
C LEU A 590 -2.56 -15.70 9.98
N GLU A 591 -1.93 -16.65 10.66
CA GLU A 591 -2.06 -16.80 12.12
C GLU A 591 -1.43 -15.62 12.88
N LYS A 592 -0.27 -15.12 12.44
CA LYS A 592 0.35 -13.92 13.02
C LYS A 592 -0.55 -12.70 12.87
N SER A 593 -1.10 -12.48 11.68
CA SER A 593 -2.03 -11.38 11.39
C SER A 593 -3.30 -11.47 12.22
N LYS A 594 -3.88 -12.67 12.39
CA LYS A 594 -5.01 -12.89 13.31
C LYS A 594 -4.67 -12.52 14.74
N ALA A 595 -3.51 -12.95 15.25
CA ALA A 595 -3.08 -12.64 16.62
C ALA A 595 -2.87 -11.14 16.83
N ASP A 596 -2.26 -10.46 15.86
CA ASP A 596 -2.04 -9.01 15.89
C ASP A 596 -3.39 -8.24 15.82
N ASN A 597 -4.35 -8.70 15.03
CA ASN A 597 -5.70 -8.12 14.96
C ASN A 597 -6.46 -8.28 16.30
N VAL A 598 -6.33 -9.43 16.98
CA VAL A 598 -6.92 -9.62 18.32
C VAL A 598 -6.28 -8.70 19.36
N LYS A 599 -4.95 -8.53 19.33
CA LYS A 599 -4.25 -7.57 20.21
C LYS A 599 -4.62 -6.11 19.91
N LEU A 600 -4.88 -5.78 18.64
CA LEU A 600 -5.34 -4.45 18.27
C LEU A 600 -6.74 -4.20 18.84
N TYR A 601 -7.63 -5.20 18.77
CA TYR A 601 -8.95 -5.13 19.40
C TYR A 601 -8.85 -4.94 20.93
N GLU A 602 -7.95 -5.67 21.60
CA GLU A 602 -7.64 -5.50 23.02
C GLU A 602 -7.22 -4.04 23.35
N LYS A 603 -6.32 -3.46 22.55
CA LYS A 603 -5.88 -2.06 22.72
C LYS A 603 -7.00 -1.06 22.49
N ILE A 604 -7.81 -1.24 21.44
CA ILE A 604 -8.97 -0.38 21.16
C ILE A 604 -9.93 -0.42 22.33
N ARG A 605 -10.24 -1.61 22.85
CA ARG A 605 -11.10 -1.79 24.02
C ARG A 605 -10.53 -1.16 25.28
N PHE A 606 -9.23 -1.36 25.55
CA PHE A 606 -8.57 -0.73 26.70
C PHE A 606 -8.63 0.80 26.63
N VAL A 607 -8.42 1.38 25.44
CA VAL A 607 -8.53 2.83 25.22
C VAL A 607 -9.97 3.32 25.37
N GLN A 608 -10.97 2.58 24.86
CA GLN A 608 -12.39 2.88 25.04
C GLN A 608 -12.83 2.81 26.52
N ASP A 609 -12.36 1.79 27.25
CA ASP A 609 -12.61 1.64 28.69
C ASP A 609 -11.95 2.79 29.49
N TYR A 610 -10.73 3.20 29.13
CA TYR A 610 -10.05 4.33 29.78
C TYR A 610 -10.71 5.69 29.47
N ASN A 611 -11.20 5.87 28.23
CA ASN A 611 -11.92 7.09 27.85
C ASN A 611 -13.31 7.16 28.50
N SER A 612 -14.00 6.04 28.63
CA SER A 612 -15.28 5.97 29.34
C SER A 612 -15.12 6.20 30.85
N GLU A 613 -14.02 5.74 31.47
CA GLU A 613 -13.70 6.03 32.87
C GLU A 613 -13.38 7.53 33.10
N ARG A 614 -12.75 8.20 32.13
CA ARG A 614 -12.51 9.65 32.16
C ARG A 614 -13.80 10.48 32.03
N ILE A 615 -14.83 9.95 31.38
CA ILE A 615 -16.13 10.61 31.17
C ILE A 615 -17.04 10.48 32.41
N ILE A 616 -16.79 9.53 33.33
CA ILE A 616 -17.60 9.37 34.55
C ILE A 616 -17.38 10.48 35.60
N SER A 617 -16.32 11.29 35.50
CA SER A 617 -16.06 12.40 36.44
C SER A 617 -16.63 13.77 36.03
N ARG A 618 -17.30 13.89 34.88
CA ARG A 618 -18.02 15.11 34.49
C ARG A 618 -19.37 14.73 33.90
N GLY A 619 -20.43 14.96 34.68
CA GLY A 619 -21.78 14.56 34.35
C GLY A 619 -22.23 15.00 32.96
N SER A 620 -22.72 14.06 32.17
CA SER A 620 -24.04 14.06 31.52
C SER A 620 -24.08 12.88 30.53
N LYS A 621 -25.00 11.94 30.74
CA LYS A 621 -25.25 10.82 29.80
C LYS A 621 -25.95 11.36 28.56
N LYS A 622 -25.27 11.35 27.41
CA LYS A 622 -25.91 11.16 26.11
C LYS A 622 -25.25 9.96 25.43
N HIS A 623 -26.05 8.93 25.19
CA HIS A 623 -25.72 7.86 24.27
C HIS A 623 -25.56 8.48 22.87
N ALA A 624 -24.31 8.59 22.41
CA ALA A 624 -24.03 8.71 20.99
C ALA A 624 -24.06 7.28 20.43
N GLU A 625 -25.21 6.85 19.94
CA GLU A 625 -25.25 5.75 18.98
C GLU A 625 -24.65 6.27 17.68
N ASP A 626 -23.42 5.82 17.43
CA ASP A 626 -22.67 6.07 16.22
C ASP A 626 -23.33 5.29 15.06
N LEU A 627 -24.12 6.01 14.26
CA LEU A 627 -25.02 5.46 13.26
C LEU A 627 -24.34 5.20 11.91
N GLU A 628 -23.02 4.96 11.91
CA GLU A 628 -22.19 4.81 10.69
C GLU A 628 -21.35 3.51 10.63
N SER A 629 -21.66 2.46 11.43
CA SER A 629 -20.87 1.21 11.44
C SER A 629 -21.48 0.02 10.68
N GLY A 630 -22.34 0.27 9.69
CA GLY A 630 -23.11 -0.76 8.98
C GLY A 630 -22.32 -1.80 8.18
N PHE A 631 -20.98 -1.68 8.04
CA PHE A 631 -20.15 -2.66 7.33
C PHE A 631 -18.93 -3.15 8.13
N SER A 632 -18.54 -2.48 9.21
CA SER A 632 -17.38 -2.87 10.07
C SER A 632 -17.76 -3.89 11.16
N SER A 633 -19.04 -3.96 11.51
CA SER A 633 -19.57 -4.80 12.59
C SER A 633 -19.20 -6.29 12.46
N ASP A 634 -19.20 -6.86 11.26
CA ASP A 634 -18.97 -8.31 11.09
C ASP A 634 -17.52 -8.73 11.36
N VAL A 635 -16.56 -7.92 10.92
CA VAL A 635 -15.13 -8.16 11.14
C VAL A 635 -14.78 -7.90 12.60
N GLU A 636 -15.31 -6.81 13.15
CA GLU A 636 -15.14 -6.45 14.56
C GLU A 636 -15.78 -7.50 15.48
N SER A 637 -17.00 -7.97 15.19
CA SER A 637 -17.70 -9.02 15.92
C SER A 637 -16.93 -10.34 15.93
N LYS A 638 -16.27 -10.69 14.81
CA LYS A 638 -15.43 -11.89 14.72
C LYS A 638 -14.22 -11.80 15.65
N TYR A 639 -13.50 -10.69 15.65
CA TYR A 639 -12.32 -10.51 16.51
C TYR A 639 -12.71 -10.28 17.98
N LYS A 640 -13.84 -9.61 18.23
CA LYS A 640 -14.48 -9.49 19.55
C LYS A 640 -14.78 -10.86 20.14
N LYS A 641 -15.41 -11.74 19.36
CA LYS A 641 -15.71 -13.10 19.81
C LYS A 641 -14.44 -13.91 20.08
N MET A 642 -13.41 -13.79 19.24
CA MET A 642 -12.12 -14.44 19.47
C MET A 642 -11.45 -13.93 20.75
N TYR A 643 -11.50 -12.62 21.00
CA TYR A 643 -10.99 -12.00 22.22
C TYR A 643 -11.75 -12.44 23.48
N GLU A 644 -13.09 -12.44 23.43
CA GLU A 644 -13.94 -12.89 24.54
C GLU A 644 -13.76 -14.39 24.85
N ASP A 645 -13.59 -15.21 23.81
CA ASP A 645 -13.30 -16.65 23.95
C ASP A 645 -11.92 -16.90 24.60
N ASP A 646 -10.92 -16.08 24.29
CA ASP A 646 -9.55 -16.21 24.83
C ASP A 646 -9.44 -15.69 26.28
N ILE A 647 -10.23 -14.67 26.64
CA ILE A 647 -10.26 -14.12 28.01
C ILE A 647 -11.12 -14.93 28.96
N ASN A 648 -12.14 -15.64 28.46
CA ASN A 648 -13.05 -16.39 29.32
C ASN A 648 -12.39 -17.68 29.84
N PRO A 649 -12.06 -17.77 31.15
CA PRO A 649 -11.35 -18.93 31.71
C PRO A 649 -12.17 -20.23 31.60
N PHE A 650 -13.50 -20.15 31.54
CA PHE A 650 -14.38 -21.31 31.39
C PHE A 650 -14.44 -21.83 29.95
N VAL A 651 -14.26 -20.96 28.95
CA VAL A 651 -14.18 -21.37 27.53
C VAL A 651 -12.83 -22.02 27.25
N ALA A 652 -11.74 -21.44 27.75
CA ALA A 652 -10.42 -22.05 27.69
C ALA A 652 -10.36 -23.40 28.42
N PHE A 653 -10.97 -23.49 29.62
CA PHE A 653 -11.06 -24.72 30.39
C PHE A 653 -11.91 -25.79 29.68
N SER A 654 -13.10 -25.44 29.17
CA SER A 654 -13.97 -26.39 28.45
C SER A 654 -13.38 -26.84 27.10
N ARG A 655 -12.57 -26.02 26.44
CA ARG A 655 -11.77 -26.43 25.26
C ARG A 655 -10.70 -27.44 25.67
N LYS A 656 -9.92 -27.12 26.71
CA LYS A 656 -8.87 -28.00 27.23
C LYS A 656 -9.41 -29.34 27.73
N GLU A 657 -10.56 -29.33 28.40
CA GLU A 657 -11.26 -30.54 28.85
C GLU A 657 -11.76 -31.38 27.65
N ARG A 658 -12.37 -30.75 26.65
CA ARG A 658 -12.79 -31.47 25.42
C ARG A 658 -11.62 -32.06 24.66
N ASP A 659 -10.47 -31.37 24.61
CA ASP A 659 -9.26 -31.87 23.95
C ASP A 659 -8.63 -33.02 24.73
N GLN A 660 -8.67 -32.96 26.07
CA GLN A 660 -8.20 -34.04 26.92
C GLN A 660 -9.09 -35.29 26.78
N ARG A 661 -10.41 -35.12 26.82
CA ARG A 661 -11.39 -36.19 26.52
C ARG A 661 -11.17 -36.75 25.11
N TYR A 662 -10.90 -35.91 24.12
CA TYR A 662 -10.62 -36.36 22.76
C TYR A 662 -9.32 -37.16 22.65
N LYS A 663 -8.28 -36.80 23.42
CA LYS A 663 -7.02 -37.56 23.50
C LYS A 663 -7.21 -38.92 24.19
N GLU A 664 -8.04 -38.97 25.23
CA GLU A 664 -8.41 -40.17 25.98
C GLU A 664 -9.28 -41.17 25.20
N LEU A 665 -9.92 -40.76 24.09
CA LEU A 665 -10.69 -41.66 23.23
C LEU A 665 -9.79 -42.66 22.47
N GLY A 666 -10.21 -43.91 22.43
CA GLY A 666 -9.56 -44.96 21.62
C GLY A 666 -9.61 -44.65 20.12
N LEU A 667 -8.72 -45.27 19.34
CA LEU A 667 -8.64 -45.05 17.89
C LEU A 667 -9.97 -45.30 17.16
N ARG A 668 -10.76 -46.29 17.62
CA ARG A 668 -12.08 -46.61 17.06
C ARG A 668 -13.11 -45.52 17.37
N ASP A 669 -13.14 -45.02 18.60
CA ASP A 669 -14.06 -43.96 19.00
C ASP A 669 -13.72 -42.63 18.32
N LYS A 670 -12.43 -42.36 18.05
CA LYS A 670 -11.97 -41.20 17.28
C LYS A 670 -12.48 -41.22 15.84
N ILE A 671 -12.48 -42.38 15.19
CA ILE A 671 -12.99 -42.56 13.83
C ILE A 671 -14.51 -42.41 13.80
N THR A 672 -15.22 -42.98 14.78
CA THR A 672 -16.67 -42.82 14.89
C THR A 672 -17.06 -41.36 15.15
N LEU A 673 -16.34 -40.67 16.04
CA LEU A 673 -16.59 -39.25 16.33
C LEU A 673 -16.24 -38.34 15.14
N SER A 674 -15.18 -38.65 14.39
CA SER A 674 -14.82 -37.87 13.18
C SER A 674 -15.83 -38.08 12.06
N SER A 675 -16.26 -39.33 11.83
CA SER A 675 -17.32 -39.67 10.86
C SER A 675 -18.66 -39.05 11.26
N GLY A 676 -19.02 -39.10 12.55
CA GLY A 676 -20.21 -38.44 13.08
C GLY A 676 -20.16 -36.92 12.93
N ARG A 677 -19.03 -36.27 13.25
CA ARG A 677 -18.87 -34.82 13.05
C ARG A 677 -18.90 -34.43 11.58
N PHE A 678 -18.36 -35.25 10.68
CA PHE A 678 -18.41 -35.00 9.24
C PHE A 678 -19.85 -35.07 8.72
N LEU A 679 -20.61 -36.08 9.13
CA LEU A 679 -22.01 -36.25 8.74
C LEU A 679 -22.90 -35.15 9.33
N LEU A 680 -22.72 -34.74 10.60
CA LEU A 680 -23.55 -33.72 11.25
C LEU A 680 -23.10 -32.28 10.94
N GLY A 681 -21.81 -32.05 10.71
CA GLY A 681 -21.23 -30.71 10.55
C GLY A 681 -21.50 -30.07 9.19
N ASN A 682 -21.67 -30.88 8.13
CA ASN A 682 -21.89 -30.37 6.78
C ASN A 682 -23.38 -30.49 6.39
N LYS A 683 -24.00 -29.37 5.95
CA LYS A 683 -25.40 -29.34 5.50
C LYS A 683 -25.64 -30.31 4.33
N TYR A 684 -24.67 -30.43 3.42
CA TYR A 684 -24.75 -31.33 2.28
C TYR A 684 -24.64 -32.81 2.68
N ALA A 685 -23.77 -33.13 3.64
CA ALA A 685 -23.61 -34.50 4.14
C ALA A 685 -24.88 -34.98 4.87
N ARG A 686 -25.54 -34.10 5.63
CA ARG A 686 -26.84 -34.39 6.27
C ARG A 686 -27.93 -34.67 5.24
N SER A 687 -28.05 -33.84 4.20
CA SER A 687 -29.01 -34.08 3.11
C SER A 687 -28.70 -35.37 2.37
N PHE A 688 -27.43 -35.64 2.05
CA PHE A 688 -27.01 -36.86 1.38
C PHE A 688 -27.34 -38.12 2.20
N ALA A 689 -27.01 -38.13 3.49
CA ALA A 689 -27.33 -39.26 4.38
C ALA A 689 -28.85 -39.49 4.50
N PHE A 690 -29.64 -38.41 4.59
CA PHE A 690 -31.10 -38.49 4.60
C PHE A 690 -31.64 -39.13 3.32
N PHE A 691 -31.26 -38.63 2.15
CA PHE A 691 -31.68 -39.20 0.87
C PHE A 691 -31.14 -40.63 0.65
N TYR A 692 -29.94 -40.92 1.12
CA TYR A 692 -29.35 -42.26 1.07
C TYR A 692 -30.17 -43.26 1.92
N THR A 693 -30.55 -42.88 3.14
CA THR A 693 -31.41 -43.74 3.99
C THR A 693 -32.78 -43.94 3.35
N ILE A 694 -33.40 -42.90 2.80
CA ILE A 694 -34.68 -43.02 2.07
C ILE A 694 -34.53 -43.93 0.85
N GLY A 695 -33.49 -43.75 0.05
CA GLY A 695 -33.22 -44.57 -1.12
C GLY A 695 -33.02 -46.04 -0.76
N LEU A 696 -32.31 -46.31 0.35
CA LEU A 696 -32.12 -47.66 0.87
C LEU A 696 -33.44 -48.28 1.35
N HIS A 697 -34.30 -47.51 2.03
CA HIS A 697 -35.64 -47.97 2.41
C HIS A 697 -36.51 -48.28 1.20
N ILE A 698 -36.50 -47.42 0.16
CA ILE A 698 -37.20 -47.66 -1.10
C ILE A 698 -36.69 -48.92 -1.79
N LEU A 699 -35.36 -49.13 -1.80
CA LEU A 699 -34.74 -50.30 -2.40
C LEU A 699 -35.14 -51.58 -1.67
N VAL A 700 -35.08 -51.59 -0.34
CA VAL A 700 -35.53 -52.72 0.49
C VAL A 700 -37.02 -52.98 0.28
N PHE A 701 -37.86 -51.94 0.29
CA PHE A 701 -39.30 -52.08 0.00
C PHE A 701 -39.55 -52.64 -1.39
N THR A 702 -38.80 -52.19 -2.39
CA THR A 702 -38.91 -52.68 -3.77
C THR A 702 -38.49 -54.14 -3.88
N CYS A 703 -37.42 -54.53 -3.18
CA CYS A 703 -36.96 -55.92 -3.10
C CYS A 703 -38.02 -56.81 -2.44
N LEU A 704 -38.57 -56.40 -1.29
CA LEU A 704 -39.63 -57.11 -0.59
C LEU A 704 -40.92 -57.18 -1.42
N TYR A 705 -41.29 -56.08 -2.09
CA TYR A 705 -42.44 -56.03 -2.98
C TYR A 705 -42.27 -56.96 -4.18
N ARG A 706 -41.08 -56.98 -4.82
CA ARG A 706 -40.76 -57.93 -5.90
C ARG A 706 -40.82 -59.37 -5.42
N MET A 707 -40.29 -59.65 -4.23
CA MET A 707 -40.30 -61.01 -3.66
C MET A 707 -41.72 -61.46 -3.32
N SER A 708 -42.56 -60.56 -2.79
CA SER A 708 -43.99 -60.80 -2.54
C SER A 708 -44.81 -60.93 -3.84
N ALA A 709 -44.50 -60.14 -4.86
CA ALA A 709 -45.15 -60.27 -6.17
C ALA A 709 -44.80 -61.61 -6.84
N LEU A 710 -43.55 -62.05 -6.73
CA LEU A 710 -43.13 -63.37 -7.23
C LEU A 710 -43.78 -64.51 -6.44
N SER A 711 -43.96 -64.40 -5.12
CA SER A 711 -44.68 -65.41 -4.33
C SER A 711 -46.19 -65.45 -4.65
N ASN A 712 -46.80 -64.29 -4.92
CA ASN A 712 -48.21 -64.24 -5.36
C ASN A 712 -48.41 -64.82 -6.76
N LEU A 713 -47.46 -64.64 -7.68
CA LEU A 713 -47.52 -65.29 -8.99
C LEU A 713 -47.36 -66.81 -8.91
N SER A 714 -46.53 -67.35 -8.01
CA SER A 714 -46.41 -68.82 -7.86
C SER A 714 -47.69 -69.45 -7.28
N ASN A 715 -48.37 -68.75 -6.37
CA ASN A 715 -49.63 -69.23 -5.78
C ASN A 715 -50.80 -69.19 -6.79
N VAL A 716 -50.83 -68.23 -7.73
CA VAL A 716 -51.89 -68.18 -8.77
C VAL A 716 -51.71 -69.28 -9.83
N SER A 717 -50.49 -69.79 -10.04
CA SER A 717 -50.25 -70.90 -10.96
C SER A 717 -50.64 -72.28 -10.41
N GLU A 718 -50.65 -72.47 -9.08
CA GLU A 718 -51.08 -73.76 -8.48
C GLU A 718 -52.61 -73.93 -8.47
N ASP A 719 -53.38 -72.85 -8.26
CA ASP A 719 -54.85 -72.93 -8.20
C ASP A 719 -55.54 -73.23 -9.56
N LYS A 720 -54.80 -73.20 -10.68
CA LYS A 720 -55.33 -73.50 -12.03
C LYS A 720 -55.04 -74.92 -12.53
N ILE A 721 -54.35 -75.76 -11.76
CA ILE A 721 -53.94 -77.12 -12.19
C ILE A 721 -54.63 -78.24 -11.37
N MET A 722 -55.52 -77.92 -10.41
CA MET A 722 -56.25 -78.92 -9.60
C MET A 722 -57.75 -79.06 -9.95
N ASP A 723 -58.11 -78.96 -11.23
CA ASP A 723 -59.41 -79.43 -11.73
C ASP A 723 -59.19 -80.55 -12.76
N LEU A 724 -58.95 -81.77 -12.27
CA LEU A 724 -59.15 -83.03 -13.01
C LEU A 724 -59.29 -84.18 -12.00
N PRO A 725 -60.43 -84.90 -11.96
CA PRO A 725 -60.66 -86.00 -11.05
C PRO A 725 -60.04 -87.31 -11.59
N HIS A 726 -59.24 -87.97 -10.76
CA HIS A 726 -59.08 -89.44 -10.74
C HIS A 726 -60.15 -90.02 -9.78
N PRO A 727 -60.49 -91.34 -9.76
CA PRO A 727 -59.87 -92.51 -10.44
C PRO A 727 -60.89 -93.55 -11.02
N GLU A 728 -60.45 -94.39 -11.96
CA GLU A 728 -60.58 -95.87 -11.97
C GLU A 728 -59.94 -96.47 -13.24
#